data_AF-A0A9E5X9P3-F1
#
_entry.id   AF-A0A9E5X9P3-F1
#
_cell.length_a   1.000
_cell.length_b   1.000
_cell.length_c   1.000
_cell.angle_alpha   90.00
_cell.angle_beta   90.00
_cell.angle_gamma   90.00
#
_symmetry.space_group_name_H-M   'P 1'
#
loop_
_entity.id
_entity.type
_entity.pdbx_description
1 polymer ?
#
loop_
_entity_poly.entity_id
_entity_poly.type
_entity_poly.pdbx_seq_one_letter_code
_entity_poly.pdbx_strand_id
1 'polypeptide(L)'
;MKREIIFAAVLMTALTLAACTTGSTSTTVEAPVTTSTAAPTPSTTTSTTTTAAPAGVTLRTDCETCHTDVHKTWTTGSHADTQGDVATELGEERAGQTPDDVIHGDDPENCIACHAPTAGATMSGVTALDMFFTTTDGVFTADTTIKDASDWPAVACTACHEVADDHPAGSMPTIAAFDATTASYTAVAGMSELCGQCHGTLRFPETDHVTYDDWKAGVHADTQSDVAGELSEERAGETPADVIAGDDPENCIACHGPSAVLTNGGMTEQDALAYFFTTDNGKFGAATTSAHSEEWPSVGCVSCHNPHNPQQPALLDSSTGKYVAMSSSSRLCGQCHGSLRFDTDHLTFDAWSSSSHAATQADVAGELAEERAGETPADVIAGDDPENCIACHGPTAILANGGMSEADALAYFFTTDGGKFDDATAPDHASEWPNVSCSTCHDPHNPTQRSLFDSSTGEYLVMKDDSQLCGQCHGNLRFPDTDHLSYNVLTGTGGIGVPDGRTMPGTTCTSCHMYASDVDGSNSSMQHGHTWAIVTPEANGEITASCNQCHADFSSSDIEAKIAAWQKSFKSLDTVVAAKVAAASDAMADVDNADLQAKLDESEKNLALAEGDESGGFHNHKYLMALLKDAETKAEEVLSTLGK
;
A
#
# COMPACT_ATOMS: atom_id res chain seq x y z
N MET A 1 35.24 20.31 -5.93
CA MET A 1 36.42 19.46 -5.62
C MET A 1 36.30 18.17 -6.40
N LYS A 2 37.38 17.66 -7.00
CA LYS A 2 37.37 16.45 -7.86
C LYS A 2 37.12 15.21 -7.00
N ARG A 3 36.03 14.46 -7.26
CA ARG A 3 35.80 13.11 -6.74
C ARG A 3 36.13 12.10 -7.85
N GLU A 4 37.10 11.23 -7.57
CA GLU A 4 37.44 10.07 -8.39
C GLU A 4 36.52 8.91 -8.00
N ILE A 5 35.93 8.26 -9.00
CA ILE A 5 35.06 7.08 -8.86
C ILE A 5 35.94 5.84 -8.99
N ILE A 6 35.95 4.99 -7.96
CA ILE A 6 36.58 3.67 -7.98
C ILE A 6 35.49 2.62 -8.17
N PHE A 7 35.50 1.93 -9.32
CA PHE A 7 34.70 0.74 -9.58
C PHE A 7 35.33 -0.48 -8.87
N ALA A 8 34.57 -1.15 -8.01
CA ALA A 8 34.92 -2.47 -7.48
C ALA A 8 34.11 -3.55 -8.21
N ALA A 9 34.80 -4.39 -8.99
CA ALA A 9 34.23 -5.56 -9.63
C ALA A 9 34.19 -6.73 -8.64
N VAL A 10 33.00 -7.31 -8.43
CA VAL A 10 32.81 -8.54 -7.65
C VAL A 10 32.81 -9.74 -8.60
N LEU A 11 33.73 -10.67 -8.34
CA LEU A 11 33.94 -11.91 -9.10
C LEU A 11 33.11 -13.04 -8.47
N MET A 12 32.01 -13.47 -9.11
CA MET A 12 31.26 -14.66 -8.70
C MET A 12 32.03 -15.93 -9.07
N THR A 13 32.21 -16.80 -8.08
CA THR A 13 32.81 -18.14 -8.26
C THR A 13 31.69 -19.18 -8.19
N ALA A 14 31.44 -19.88 -9.29
CA ALA A 14 30.47 -20.96 -9.39
C ALA A 14 30.94 -22.21 -8.62
N LEU A 15 30.09 -22.72 -7.73
CA LEU A 15 30.27 -24.02 -7.07
C LEU A 15 29.24 -25.01 -7.63
N THR A 16 29.73 -26.02 -8.35
CA THR A 16 28.96 -27.16 -8.84
C THR A 16 28.70 -28.16 -7.72
N LEU A 17 27.43 -28.44 -7.41
CA LEU A 17 27.05 -29.54 -6.53
C LEU A 17 26.44 -30.70 -7.33
N ALA A 18 27.01 -31.88 -7.09
CA ALA A 18 26.70 -33.13 -7.75
C ALA A 18 25.38 -33.75 -7.23
N ALA A 19 24.61 -34.29 -8.17
CA ALA A 19 23.40 -35.06 -7.92
C ALA A 19 23.70 -36.40 -7.22
N CYS A 20 22.96 -36.69 -6.16
CA CYS A 20 22.81 -38.05 -5.62
C CYS A 20 21.36 -38.50 -5.80
N THR A 21 21.17 -39.43 -6.72
CA THR A 21 19.92 -40.17 -6.93
C THR A 21 19.79 -41.26 -5.87
N THR A 22 18.63 -41.33 -5.21
CA THR A 22 18.18 -42.57 -4.57
C THR A 22 16.73 -42.82 -4.96
N GLY A 23 16.53 -43.88 -5.73
CA GLY A 23 15.20 -44.38 -6.09
C GLY A 23 14.57 -45.11 -4.92
N SER A 24 13.25 -45.01 -4.81
CA SER A 24 12.44 -46.01 -4.13
C SER A 24 11.12 -46.16 -4.87
N THR A 25 10.95 -47.36 -5.40
CA THR A 25 9.77 -47.89 -6.08
C THR A 25 8.59 -47.95 -5.12
N SER A 26 7.52 -47.21 -5.41
CA SER A 26 6.22 -47.41 -4.76
C SER A 26 5.39 -48.40 -5.56
N THR A 27 4.84 -49.39 -4.85
CA THR A 27 4.01 -50.46 -5.40
C THR A 27 2.55 -50.07 -5.29
N THR A 28 1.86 -50.19 -6.41
CA THR A 28 0.41 -50.01 -6.57
C THR A 28 -0.36 -51.06 -5.77
N VAL A 29 -1.33 -50.61 -4.97
CA VAL A 29 -2.41 -51.45 -4.45
C VAL A 29 -3.74 -50.76 -4.78
N GLU A 30 -4.43 -51.30 -5.78
CA GLU A 30 -5.83 -51.03 -6.06
C GLU A 30 -6.70 -51.47 -4.87
N ALA A 31 -7.64 -50.62 -4.46
CA ALA A 31 -8.76 -50.99 -3.61
C ALA A 31 -10.08 -50.76 -4.38
N PRO A 32 -11.11 -51.60 -4.15
CA PRO A 32 -12.17 -51.82 -5.12
C PRO A 32 -13.33 -50.81 -5.01
N VAL A 33 -13.80 -50.42 -6.19
CA VAL A 33 -15.05 -49.72 -6.44
C VAL A 33 -16.22 -50.56 -5.91
N THR A 34 -17.03 -49.99 -5.03
CA THR A 34 -18.38 -50.48 -4.74
C THR A 34 -19.39 -49.41 -5.12
N THR A 35 -20.15 -49.69 -6.17
CA THR A 35 -21.30 -48.94 -6.62
C THR A 35 -22.52 -49.33 -5.78
N SER A 36 -23.15 -48.37 -5.11
CA SER A 36 -24.49 -48.56 -4.52
C SER A 36 -25.44 -47.51 -5.06
N THR A 37 -26.30 -47.95 -5.96
CA THR A 37 -27.42 -47.21 -6.55
C THR A 37 -28.65 -47.44 -5.67
N ALA A 38 -29.16 -46.41 -5.00
CA ALA A 38 -30.52 -46.41 -4.46
C ALA A 38 -31.05 -44.97 -4.30
N ALA A 39 -32.03 -44.62 -5.13
CA ALA A 39 -32.81 -43.40 -5.01
C ALA A 39 -33.83 -43.51 -3.87
N PRO A 40 -34.05 -42.47 -3.04
CA PRO A 40 -35.17 -42.45 -2.12
C PRO A 40 -36.42 -41.81 -2.76
N THR A 41 -37.55 -42.48 -2.58
CA THR A 41 -38.91 -42.03 -2.93
C THR A 41 -39.44 -41.09 -1.81
N PRO A 42 -40.20 -40.02 -2.13
CA PRO A 42 -40.57 -39.02 -1.14
C PRO A 42 -41.71 -39.51 -0.24
N SER A 43 -41.52 -39.43 1.08
CA SER A 43 -42.59 -39.61 2.08
C SER A 43 -42.96 -38.27 2.69
N THR A 44 -44.15 -37.78 2.34
CA THR A 44 -44.85 -36.69 3.00
C THR A 44 -45.34 -37.15 4.37
N THR A 45 -44.74 -36.64 5.46
CA THR A 45 -45.37 -36.67 6.78
C THR A 45 -45.28 -35.28 7.41
N THR A 46 -46.44 -34.64 7.51
CA THR A 46 -46.67 -33.41 8.26
C THR A 46 -46.50 -33.72 9.74
N SER A 47 -45.55 -33.08 10.41
CA SER A 47 -45.45 -33.12 11.87
C SER A 47 -45.30 -31.70 12.43
N THR A 48 -46.17 -31.42 13.37
CA THR A 48 -46.44 -30.15 14.04
C THR A 48 -45.26 -29.61 14.84
N THR A 49 -45.03 -28.31 14.66
CA THR A 49 -44.10 -27.42 15.34
C THR A 49 -44.24 -27.49 16.86
N THR A 50 -43.15 -27.84 17.55
CA THR A 50 -42.92 -27.46 18.95
C THR A 50 -41.58 -26.73 18.96
N THR A 51 -41.62 -25.43 19.19
CA THR A 51 -40.42 -24.59 19.32
C THR A 51 -39.67 -25.02 20.57
N ALA A 52 -38.68 -25.89 20.40
CA ALA A 52 -37.63 -26.08 21.38
C ALA A 52 -36.75 -24.83 21.33
N ALA A 53 -36.38 -24.29 22.50
CA ALA A 53 -35.26 -23.35 22.58
C ALA A 53 -34.04 -23.97 21.88
N PRO A 54 -33.25 -23.20 21.11
CA PRO A 54 -32.08 -23.75 20.45
C PRO A 54 -31.19 -24.42 21.49
N ALA A 55 -30.78 -25.65 21.20
CA ALA A 55 -29.73 -26.29 21.98
C ALA A 55 -28.51 -25.38 21.90
N GLY A 56 -28.00 -24.95 23.04
CA GLY A 56 -26.81 -24.10 23.09
C GLY A 56 -25.68 -24.76 22.30
N VAL A 57 -25.13 -24.02 21.33
CA VAL A 57 -23.90 -24.40 20.64
C VAL A 57 -22.83 -24.57 21.71
N THR A 58 -22.28 -25.78 21.84
CA THR A 58 -21.14 -26.00 22.73
C THR A 58 -19.92 -25.49 22.00
N LEU A 59 -19.50 -24.25 22.28
CA LEU A 59 -18.28 -23.68 21.73
C LEU A 59 -17.08 -24.44 22.30
N ARG A 60 -16.41 -25.24 21.47
CA ARG A 60 -15.13 -25.84 21.84
C ARG A 60 -14.04 -24.83 21.57
N THR A 61 -13.56 -24.18 22.64
CA THR A 61 -12.61 -23.05 22.55
C THR A 61 -11.14 -23.45 22.72
N ASP A 62 -10.86 -24.72 23.03
CA ASP A 62 -9.49 -25.20 23.29
C ASP A 62 -8.82 -25.72 22.01
N CYS A 63 -8.65 -24.82 21.03
CA CYS A 63 -7.88 -25.11 19.81
C CYS A 63 -6.39 -25.26 20.13
N GLU A 64 -5.88 -24.59 21.17
CA GLU A 64 -4.48 -24.60 21.59
C GLU A 64 -3.92 -26.01 21.82
N THR A 65 -4.73 -26.88 22.43
CA THR A 65 -4.35 -28.28 22.70
C THR A 65 -3.97 -29.06 21.44
N CYS A 66 -4.58 -28.75 20.30
CA CYS A 66 -4.35 -29.46 19.03
C CYS A 66 -3.58 -28.63 17.98
N HIS A 67 -3.63 -27.31 18.08
CA HIS A 67 -3.11 -26.36 17.08
C HIS A 67 -2.25 -25.28 17.73
N THR A 68 -1.29 -25.69 18.58
CA THR A 68 -0.45 -24.78 19.38
C THR A 68 0.25 -23.70 18.55
N ASP A 69 0.77 -24.04 17.37
CA ASP A 69 1.49 -23.07 16.51
C ASP A 69 0.55 -22.00 15.93
N VAL A 70 -0.64 -22.40 15.48
CA VAL A 70 -1.68 -21.48 14.96
C VAL A 70 -2.22 -20.62 16.09
N HIS A 71 -2.51 -21.22 17.24
CA HIS A 71 -2.97 -20.49 18.42
C HIS A 71 -1.95 -19.47 18.90
N LYS A 72 -0.66 -19.83 18.95
CA LYS A 72 0.41 -18.90 19.30
C LYS A 72 0.47 -17.71 18.35
N THR A 73 0.29 -17.95 17.05
CA THR A 73 0.22 -16.89 16.03
C THR A 73 -1.01 -16.00 16.27
N TRP A 74 -2.18 -16.62 16.49
CA TRP A 74 -3.44 -15.93 16.81
C TRP A 74 -3.30 -14.99 18.00
N THR A 75 -2.75 -15.46 19.12
CA THR A 75 -2.59 -14.66 20.35
C THR A 75 -1.66 -13.46 20.21
N THR A 76 -0.89 -13.38 19.12
CA THR A 76 -0.07 -12.22 18.78
C THR A 76 -0.71 -11.32 17.72
N GLY A 77 -1.81 -11.77 17.10
CA GLY A 77 -2.57 -11.05 16.09
C GLY A 77 -3.53 -10.02 16.69
N SER A 78 -3.84 -8.95 15.96
CA SER A 78 -4.76 -7.90 16.41
C SER A 78 -6.19 -8.42 16.65
N HIS A 79 -6.62 -9.46 15.94
CA HIS A 79 -7.91 -10.11 16.21
C HIS A 79 -8.02 -10.73 17.62
N ALA A 80 -6.89 -11.07 18.26
CA ALA A 80 -6.89 -11.57 19.63
C ALA A 80 -6.85 -10.45 20.69
N ASP A 81 -6.74 -9.18 20.27
CA ASP A 81 -6.55 -8.01 21.15
C ASP A 81 -7.37 -6.81 20.66
N THR A 82 -8.70 -7.00 20.57
CA THR A 82 -9.63 -6.05 19.95
C THR A 82 -10.21 -5.01 20.90
N GLN A 83 -10.03 -5.16 22.21
CA GLN A 83 -10.65 -4.27 23.20
C GLN A 83 -10.05 -2.87 23.21
N GLY A 84 -8.78 -2.71 22.81
CA GLY A 84 -8.16 -1.39 22.68
C GLY A 84 -8.83 -0.56 21.59
N ASP A 85 -9.07 -1.21 20.45
CA ASP A 85 -9.75 -0.63 19.28
C ASP A 85 -11.14 -0.09 19.65
N VAL A 86 -11.97 -0.93 20.26
CA VAL A 86 -13.31 -0.54 20.72
C VAL A 86 -13.25 0.59 21.76
N ALA A 87 -12.26 0.60 22.66
CA ALA A 87 -12.15 1.67 23.65
C ALA A 87 -11.85 3.04 23.00
N THR A 88 -10.98 3.06 21.97
CA THR A 88 -10.66 4.26 21.20
C THR A 88 -11.87 4.78 20.45
N GLU A 89 -12.54 3.92 19.68
CA GLU A 89 -13.74 4.25 18.91
C GLU A 89 -14.85 4.83 19.82
N LEU A 90 -15.09 4.18 20.96
CA LEU A 90 -16.07 4.67 21.94
C LEU A 90 -15.69 6.04 22.52
N GLY A 91 -14.39 6.28 22.72
CA GLY A 91 -13.88 7.51 23.31
C GLY A 91 -13.84 8.69 22.34
N GLU A 92 -13.63 8.43 21.05
CA GLU A 92 -13.49 9.45 20.01
C GLU A 92 -14.83 9.77 19.36
N GLU A 93 -15.56 8.75 18.90
CA GLU A 93 -16.74 8.93 18.05
C GLU A 93 -18.04 8.85 18.83
N ARG A 94 -18.05 8.05 19.91
CA ARG A 94 -19.24 7.81 20.73
C ARG A 94 -19.22 8.58 22.05
N ALA A 95 -18.31 9.54 22.19
CA ALA A 95 -18.24 10.42 23.36
C ALA A 95 -19.58 11.15 23.61
N GLY A 96 -20.06 11.10 24.84
CA GLY A 96 -21.35 11.66 25.26
C GLY A 96 -22.56 10.74 25.07
N GLN A 97 -22.37 9.54 24.50
CA GLN A 97 -23.41 8.52 24.35
C GLN A 97 -23.36 7.50 25.50
N THR A 98 -24.51 6.95 25.87
CA THR A 98 -24.58 5.78 26.77
C THR A 98 -24.36 4.48 25.99
N PRO A 99 -24.03 3.36 26.65
CA PRO A 99 -24.00 2.05 26.00
C PRO A 99 -25.30 1.67 25.25
N ASP A 100 -26.45 2.16 25.70
CA ASP A 100 -27.74 1.91 25.02
C ASP A 100 -27.89 2.77 23.76
N ASP A 101 -27.43 4.03 23.82
CA ASP A 101 -27.41 4.91 22.64
C ASP A 101 -26.51 4.36 21.54
N VAL A 102 -25.35 3.76 21.88
CA VAL A 102 -24.47 3.14 20.89
C VAL A 102 -25.14 1.95 20.20
N ILE A 103 -25.79 1.05 20.94
CA ILE A 103 -26.36 -0.17 20.34
C ILE A 103 -27.73 0.07 19.68
N HIS A 104 -28.51 1.05 20.15
CA HIS A 104 -29.92 1.21 19.78
C HIS A 104 -30.31 2.65 19.37
N GLY A 105 -29.36 3.58 19.32
CA GLY A 105 -29.61 5.00 19.03
C GLY A 105 -29.92 5.29 17.56
N ASP A 106 -29.78 6.57 17.19
CA ASP A 106 -30.06 7.05 15.85
C ASP A 106 -29.00 6.60 14.81
N ASP A 107 -27.83 6.17 15.28
CA ASP A 107 -26.72 5.61 14.49
C ASP A 107 -26.16 4.38 15.23
N PRO A 108 -26.90 3.26 15.23
CA PRO A 108 -26.59 2.12 16.07
C PRO A 108 -25.41 1.31 15.52
N GLU A 109 -24.42 1.06 16.37
CA GLU A 109 -23.27 0.24 16.06
C GLU A 109 -23.13 -0.90 17.07
N ASN A 110 -22.80 -2.10 16.58
CA ASN A 110 -22.66 -3.28 17.42
C ASN A 110 -21.20 -3.78 17.40
N CYS A 111 -20.27 -2.96 17.91
CA CYS A 111 -18.84 -3.26 17.96
C CYS A 111 -18.58 -4.66 18.58
N ILE A 112 -19.39 -5.07 19.56
CA ILE A 112 -19.30 -6.40 20.20
C ILE A 112 -19.47 -7.55 19.20
N ALA A 113 -20.30 -7.40 18.17
CA ALA A 113 -20.57 -8.47 17.21
C ALA A 113 -19.37 -8.86 16.33
N CYS A 114 -18.37 -7.98 16.23
CA CYS A 114 -17.12 -8.24 15.50
C CYS A 114 -15.90 -8.34 16.41
N HIS A 115 -15.87 -7.60 17.53
CA HIS A 115 -14.71 -7.57 18.41
C HIS A 115 -14.79 -8.60 19.55
N ALA A 116 -16.00 -9.04 19.91
CA ALA A 116 -16.23 -10.04 20.96
C ALA A 116 -17.48 -10.90 20.68
N PRO A 117 -17.58 -11.57 19.51
CA PRO A 117 -18.79 -12.24 19.05
C PRO A 117 -19.28 -13.35 20.00
N THR A 118 -18.39 -13.96 20.78
CA THR A 118 -18.77 -15.00 21.74
C THR A 118 -19.34 -14.42 23.04
N ALA A 119 -18.98 -13.18 23.43
CA ALA A 119 -19.61 -12.47 24.55
C ALA A 119 -21.10 -12.24 24.28
N GLY A 120 -21.42 -11.78 23.07
CA GLY A 120 -22.79 -11.45 22.66
C GLY A 120 -23.77 -12.64 22.72
N ALA A 121 -23.25 -13.88 22.71
CA ALA A 121 -24.06 -15.08 22.91
C ALA A 121 -24.45 -15.31 24.39
N THR A 122 -23.75 -14.67 25.33
CA THR A 122 -23.95 -14.83 26.78
C THR A 122 -24.55 -13.59 27.45
N MET A 123 -24.42 -12.41 26.83
CA MET A 123 -24.97 -11.14 27.31
C MET A 123 -25.32 -10.20 26.15
N SER A 124 -26.16 -9.19 26.39
CA SER A 124 -26.49 -8.19 25.36
C SER A 124 -25.30 -7.27 25.06
N GLY A 125 -25.25 -6.67 23.86
CA GLY A 125 -24.21 -5.69 23.49
C GLY A 125 -24.11 -4.53 24.50
N VAL A 126 -25.25 -3.99 24.94
CA VAL A 126 -25.31 -2.94 25.99
C VAL A 126 -24.65 -3.40 27.29
N THR A 127 -24.92 -4.64 27.70
CA THR A 127 -24.31 -5.23 28.90
C THR A 127 -22.80 -5.42 28.75
N ALA A 128 -22.35 -5.86 27.58
CA ALA A 128 -20.93 -6.02 27.30
C ALA A 128 -20.21 -4.67 27.31
N LEU A 129 -20.78 -3.64 26.68
CA LEU A 129 -20.21 -2.30 26.67
C LEU A 129 -20.09 -1.71 28.09
N ASP A 130 -21.15 -1.79 28.92
CA ASP A 130 -21.12 -1.32 30.31
C ASP A 130 -20.18 -2.13 31.22
N MET A 131 -20.01 -3.41 30.92
CA MET A 131 -19.12 -4.30 31.67
C MET A 131 -17.65 -3.98 31.39
N PHE A 132 -17.27 -3.88 30.12
CA PHE A 132 -15.86 -3.89 29.71
C PHE A 132 -15.23 -2.51 29.53
N PHE A 133 -16.01 -1.44 29.42
CA PHE A 133 -15.49 -0.09 29.18
C PHE A 133 -15.92 0.88 30.29
N THR A 134 -15.09 1.89 30.54
CA THR A 134 -15.39 2.92 31.54
C THR A 134 -16.36 3.95 30.98
N THR A 135 -17.23 4.45 31.84
CA THR A 135 -18.11 5.59 31.56
C THR A 135 -17.98 6.63 32.67
N THR A 136 -18.18 7.90 32.32
CA THR A 136 -18.30 8.98 33.29
C THR A 136 -19.74 9.46 33.29
N ASP A 137 -20.39 9.46 34.45
CA ASP A 137 -21.81 9.80 34.58
C ASP A 137 -22.75 8.99 33.65
N GLY A 138 -22.33 7.76 33.29
CA GLY A 138 -23.09 6.82 32.47
C GLY A 138 -22.90 6.98 30.96
N VAL A 139 -22.03 7.89 30.52
CA VAL A 139 -21.68 8.08 29.09
C VAL A 139 -20.19 7.83 28.83
N PHE A 140 -19.85 7.48 27.60
CA PHE A 140 -18.46 7.44 27.14
C PHE A 140 -17.85 8.84 27.06
N THR A 141 -16.54 8.94 27.23
CA THR A 141 -15.76 10.17 27.12
C THR A 141 -14.44 9.92 26.38
N ALA A 142 -13.70 10.96 26.02
CA ALA A 142 -12.34 10.82 25.47
C ALA A 142 -11.36 10.06 26.39
N ASP A 143 -11.69 9.91 27.67
CA ASP A 143 -10.91 9.13 28.65
C ASP A 143 -11.44 7.68 28.80
N THR A 144 -12.32 7.24 27.90
CA THR A 144 -12.86 5.87 27.89
C THR A 144 -11.71 4.89 27.78
N THR A 145 -11.72 3.91 28.67
CA THR A 145 -10.65 2.93 28.84
C THR A 145 -11.26 1.58 29.18
N ILE A 146 -10.47 0.52 29.02
CA ILE A 146 -10.87 -0.84 29.34
C ILE A 146 -10.94 -1.01 30.87
N LYS A 147 -12.03 -1.60 31.37
CA LYS A 147 -12.30 -1.83 32.80
C LYS A 147 -11.89 -3.22 33.29
N ASP A 148 -12.25 -4.27 32.54
CA ASP A 148 -12.09 -5.68 32.92
C ASP A 148 -11.39 -6.50 31.82
N ALA A 149 -10.18 -6.07 31.43
CA ALA A 149 -9.44 -6.61 30.28
C ALA A 149 -9.19 -8.13 30.34
N SER A 150 -9.05 -8.72 31.53
CA SER A 150 -8.80 -10.16 31.67
C SER A 150 -10.00 -11.04 31.31
N ASP A 151 -11.19 -10.45 31.32
CA ASP A 151 -12.46 -11.15 31.12
C ASP A 151 -13.02 -10.85 29.72
N TRP A 152 -12.32 -10.03 28.91
CA TRP A 152 -12.69 -9.73 27.53
C TRP A 152 -12.59 -11.00 26.67
N PRO A 153 -13.69 -11.47 26.07
CA PRO A 153 -13.64 -12.61 25.17
C PRO A 153 -13.25 -12.09 23.79
N ALA A 154 -11.94 -11.97 23.58
CA ALA A 154 -11.35 -11.66 22.29
C ALA A 154 -11.93 -12.55 21.18
N VAL A 155 -11.79 -12.12 19.93
CA VAL A 155 -12.24 -12.93 18.79
C VAL A 155 -11.58 -14.31 18.90
N ALA A 156 -12.42 -15.33 19.02
CA ALA A 156 -11.98 -16.72 19.18
C ALA A 156 -11.95 -17.40 17.81
N CYS A 157 -11.25 -18.52 17.68
CA CYS A 157 -11.24 -19.30 16.45
C CYS A 157 -12.67 -19.67 15.99
N THR A 158 -13.57 -19.92 16.95
CA THR A 158 -14.99 -20.22 16.69
C THR A 158 -15.81 -19.03 16.21
N ALA A 159 -15.25 -17.82 16.13
CA ALA A 159 -15.92 -16.71 15.45
C ALA A 159 -15.97 -16.93 13.93
N CYS A 160 -14.95 -17.61 13.39
CA CYS A 160 -14.71 -17.79 11.96
C CYS A 160 -14.79 -19.26 11.51
N HIS A 161 -14.84 -20.18 12.47
CA HIS A 161 -14.83 -21.62 12.22
C HIS A 161 -15.97 -22.32 12.93
N GLU A 162 -16.83 -22.98 12.17
CA GLU A 162 -17.74 -23.99 12.70
C GLU A 162 -16.97 -25.30 12.88
N VAL A 163 -16.71 -25.64 14.16
CA VAL A 163 -15.93 -26.82 14.53
C VAL A 163 -16.85 -27.92 15.04
N ALA A 164 -16.96 -29.02 14.29
CA ALA A 164 -17.68 -30.21 14.74
C ALA A 164 -16.94 -30.92 15.90
N ASP A 165 -17.70 -31.57 16.79
CA ASP A 165 -17.18 -32.26 17.98
C ASP A 165 -16.07 -33.29 17.68
N ASP A 166 -16.11 -33.90 16.49
CA ASP A 166 -15.19 -34.94 16.02
C ASP A 166 -14.39 -34.52 14.77
N HIS A 167 -14.15 -33.22 14.56
CA HIS A 167 -13.44 -32.74 13.37
C HIS A 167 -12.07 -33.45 13.23
N PRO A 168 -11.76 -34.07 12.06
CA PRO A 168 -10.55 -34.84 11.88
C PRO A 168 -9.26 -34.02 12.02
N ALA A 169 -8.25 -34.60 12.67
CA ALA A 169 -6.90 -34.06 12.70
C ALA A 169 -6.36 -33.95 11.26
N GLY A 170 -6.11 -32.72 10.79
CA GLY A 170 -5.63 -32.43 9.44
C GLY A 170 -6.71 -32.00 8.45
N SER A 171 -7.97 -31.87 8.87
CA SER A 171 -9.01 -31.19 8.07
C SER A 171 -9.20 -29.75 8.53
N MET A 172 -9.44 -28.84 7.59
CA MET A 172 -9.86 -27.48 7.93
C MET A 172 -11.31 -27.50 8.43
N PRO A 173 -11.62 -26.85 9.56
CA PRO A 173 -13.00 -26.61 9.97
C PRO A 173 -13.79 -25.88 8.88
N THR A 174 -15.11 -26.02 8.92
CA THR A 174 -15.98 -25.25 8.03
C THR A 174 -15.84 -23.77 8.34
N ILE A 175 -15.55 -22.97 7.32
CA ILE A 175 -15.51 -21.52 7.44
C ILE A 175 -16.96 -21.03 7.56
N ALA A 176 -17.25 -20.30 8.64
CA ALA A 176 -18.57 -19.75 8.91
C ALA A 176 -18.44 -18.58 9.88
N ALA A 177 -19.35 -17.62 9.77
CA ALA A 177 -19.39 -16.47 10.67
C ALA A 177 -20.34 -16.76 11.84
N PHE A 178 -19.84 -16.69 13.07
CA PHE A 178 -20.69 -16.84 14.25
C PHE A 178 -21.49 -15.56 14.51
N ASP A 179 -22.81 -15.68 14.51
CA ASP A 179 -23.71 -14.59 14.87
C ASP A 179 -24.19 -14.71 16.32
N ALA A 180 -23.63 -13.84 17.15
CA ALA A 180 -23.94 -13.71 18.56
C ALA A 180 -25.43 -13.47 18.84
N THR A 181 -26.12 -12.74 17.95
CA THR A 181 -27.53 -12.35 18.16
C THR A 181 -28.48 -13.54 18.02
N THR A 182 -28.15 -14.45 17.11
CA THR A 182 -28.90 -15.69 16.88
C THR A 182 -28.29 -16.90 17.57
N ALA A 183 -27.08 -16.75 18.15
CA ALA A 183 -26.25 -17.82 18.67
C ALA A 183 -26.07 -18.97 17.65
N SER A 184 -25.85 -18.62 16.39
CA SER A 184 -25.78 -19.58 15.27
C SER A 184 -24.71 -19.21 14.25
N TYR A 185 -24.24 -20.19 13.48
CA TYR A 185 -23.30 -19.97 12.39
C TYR A 185 -24.02 -19.64 11.09
N THR A 186 -23.50 -18.64 10.38
CA THR A 186 -23.90 -18.30 9.01
C THR A 186 -22.84 -18.83 8.05
N ALA A 187 -23.26 -19.63 7.08
CA ALA A 187 -22.38 -20.09 6.01
C ALA A 187 -21.94 -18.90 5.14
N VAL A 188 -20.66 -18.87 4.76
CA VAL A 188 -20.06 -17.86 3.90
C VAL A 188 -19.54 -18.52 2.63
N ALA A 189 -19.57 -17.85 1.48
CA ALA A 189 -19.15 -18.46 0.21
C ALA A 189 -17.63 -18.62 0.11
N GLY A 190 -16.87 -17.84 0.88
CA GLY A 190 -15.41 -17.89 0.88
C GLY A 190 -14.79 -17.00 1.94
N MET A 191 -13.46 -16.97 1.95
CA MET A 191 -12.70 -16.29 3.00
C MET A 191 -12.83 -14.76 2.94
N SER A 192 -12.85 -14.17 1.74
CA SER A 192 -13.05 -12.71 1.63
C SER A 192 -14.44 -12.29 2.12
N GLU A 193 -15.48 -13.08 1.84
CA GLU A 193 -16.84 -12.83 2.39
C GLU A 193 -16.92 -13.01 3.90
N LEU A 194 -16.06 -13.86 4.49
CA LEU A 194 -15.93 -13.93 5.95
C LEU A 194 -15.36 -12.62 6.49
N CYS A 195 -14.31 -12.08 5.89
CA CYS A 195 -13.74 -10.78 6.26
C CYS A 195 -14.80 -9.66 6.14
N GLY A 196 -15.57 -9.67 5.05
CA GLY A 196 -16.65 -8.71 4.81
C GLY A 196 -17.84 -8.78 5.78
N GLN A 197 -17.91 -9.77 6.67
CA GLN A 197 -18.89 -9.78 7.76
C GLN A 197 -18.58 -8.73 8.85
N CYS A 198 -17.35 -8.25 8.91
CA CYS A 198 -16.91 -7.28 9.92
C CYS A 198 -16.17 -6.07 9.33
N HIS A 199 -15.45 -6.27 8.22
CA HIS A 199 -14.77 -5.21 7.48
C HIS A 199 -15.54 -4.88 6.20
N GLY A 200 -16.87 -4.96 6.23
CA GLY A 200 -17.73 -4.66 5.09
C GLY A 200 -19.21 -4.68 5.43
N THR A 201 -20.02 -4.38 4.43
CA THR A 201 -21.47 -4.22 4.56
C THR A 201 -22.27 -5.52 4.55
N LEU A 202 -21.61 -6.70 4.50
CA LEU A 202 -22.32 -7.98 4.39
C LEU A 202 -23.18 -8.29 5.62
N ARG A 203 -22.70 -7.90 6.81
CA ARG A 203 -23.43 -8.08 8.08
C ARG A 203 -24.07 -6.80 8.57
N PHE A 204 -23.39 -5.66 8.39
CA PHE A 204 -23.81 -4.35 8.87
C PHE A 204 -23.92 -3.39 7.68
N PRO A 205 -25.11 -3.21 7.07
CA PRO A 205 -25.25 -2.43 5.85
C PRO A 205 -24.89 -0.94 5.96
N GLU A 206 -24.83 -0.41 7.18
CA GLU A 206 -24.58 1.00 7.48
C GLU A 206 -23.23 1.21 8.19
N THR A 207 -22.35 0.19 8.23
CA THR A 207 -20.99 0.35 8.76
C THR A 207 -20.15 1.26 7.85
N ASP A 208 -19.27 2.03 8.45
CA ASP A 208 -18.21 2.79 7.80
C ASP A 208 -16.95 1.92 7.52
N HIS A 209 -16.86 0.73 8.11
CA HIS A 209 -15.84 -0.27 7.79
C HIS A 209 -16.08 -0.93 6.42
N VAL A 210 -15.80 -0.22 5.33
CA VAL A 210 -16.11 -0.64 3.95
C VAL A 210 -14.95 -1.29 3.19
N THR A 211 -13.86 -1.65 3.87
CA THR A 211 -12.63 -2.20 3.26
C THR A 211 -12.86 -3.38 2.31
N TYR A 212 -13.72 -4.33 2.69
CA TYR A 212 -14.09 -5.46 1.84
C TYR A 212 -14.86 -5.03 0.60
N ASP A 213 -15.76 -4.07 0.73
CA ASP A 213 -16.58 -3.59 -0.38
C ASP A 213 -15.71 -2.86 -1.41
N ASP A 214 -14.78 -2.04 -0.93
CA ASP A 214 -13.75 -1.39 -1.77
C ASP A 214 -12.87 -2.43 -2.47
N TRP A 215 -12.39 -3.44 -1.74
CA TRP A 215 -11.57 -4.50 -2.33
C TRP A 215 -12.32 -5.27 -3.40
N LYS A 216 -13.57 -5.63 -3.11
CA LYS A 216 -14.46 -6.37 -4.00
C LYS A 216 -14.74 -5.60 -5.29
N ALA A 217 -14.77 -4.27 -5.24
CA ALA A 217 -14.91 -3.41 -6.41
C ALA A 217 -13.60 -3.25 -7.21
N GLY A 218 -12.46 -3.61 -6.63
CA GLY A 218 -11.13 -3.46 -7.21
C GLY A 218 -10.69 -4.60 -8.14
N VAL A 219 -9.61 -4.35 -8.87
CA VAL A 219 -9.04 -5.29 -9.86
C VAL A 219 -8.52 -6.59 -9.26
N HIS A 220 -8.08 -6.58 -8.00
CA HIS A 220 -7.59 -7.78 -7.32
C HIS A 220 -8.70 -8.82 -7.03
N ALA A 221 -9.95 -8.37 -6.91
CA ALA A 221 -11.09 -9.26 -6.71
C ALA A 221 -11.60 -9.92 -8.00
N ASP A 222 -11.10 -9.51 -9.18
CA ASP A 222 -11.56 -9.98 -10.49
C ASP A 222 -10.40 -10.31 -11.43
N THR A 223 -9.70 -11.41 -11.13
CA THR A 223 -8.48 -11.82 -11.86
C THR A 223 -8.66 -12.98 -12.82
N GLN A 224 -9.79 -13.70 -12.77
CA GLN A 224 -9.92 -14.95 -13.52
C GLN A 224 -9.92 -14.72 -15.03
N SER A 225 -10.57 -13.65 -15.49
CA SER A 225 -10.63 -13.32 -16.91
C SER A 225 -9.29 -12.87 -17.46
N ASP A 226 -8.48 -12.23 -16.61
CA ASP A 226 -7.12 -11.78 -16.94
C ASP A 226 -6.23 -12.96 -17.29
N VAL A 227 -6.13 -13.93 -16.37
CA VAL A 227 -5.40 -15.19 -16.59
C VAL A 227 -5.97 -15.96 -17.78
N ALA A 228 -7.29 -16.00 -17.96
CA ALA A 228 -7.87 -16.67 -19.13
C ALA A 228 -7.44 -16.02 -20.45
N GLY A 229 -7.31 -14.69 -20.48
CA GLY A 229 -6.80 -13.91 -21.60
C GLY A 229 -5.36 -14.30 -21.93
N GLU A 230 -4.46 -14.14 -20.96
CA GLU A 230 -3.04 -14.50 -21.06
C GLU A 230 -2.84 -15.95 -21.55
N LEU A 231 -3.52 -16.91 -20.91
CA LEU A 231 -3.44 -18.32 -21.31
C LEU A 231 -3.94 -18.57 -22.74
N SER A 232 -4.90 -17.78 -23.22
CA SER A 232 -5.46 -17.93 -24.56
C SER A 232 -4.59 -17.32 -25.66
N GLU A 233 -3.89 -16.23 -25.34
CA GLU A 233 -3.09 -15.44 -26.28
C GLU A 233 -1.63 -15.91 -26.33
N GLU A 234 -1.04 -16.23 -25.18
CA GLU A 234 0.40 -16.42 -25.04
C GLU A 234 0.79 -17.88 -24.81
N ARG A 235 -0.06 -18.66 -24.14
CA ARG A 235 0.24 -20.06 -23.75
C ARG A 235 -0.42 -21.11 -24.67
N ALA A 236 -0.73 -20.73 -25.90
CA ALA A 236 -1.43 -21.61 -26.85
C ALA A 236 -0.61 -22.86 -27.23
N GLY A 237 -1.17 -24.04 -26.99
CA GLY A 237 -0.56 -25.35 -27.26
C GLY A 237 0.18 -25.96 -26.08
N GLU A 238 0.30 -25.24 -24.96
CA GLU A 238 0.89 -25.68 -23.71
C GLU A 238 -0.12 -26.40 -22.83
N THR A 239 0.35 -27.33 -22.01
CA THR A 239 -0.44 -27.94 -20.92
C THR A 239 -0.29 -27.12 -19.64
N PRO A 240 -1.18 -27.26 -18.65
CA PRO A 240 -1.01 -26.64 -17.33
C PRO A 240 0.36 -26.91 -16.68
N ALA A 241 0.95 -28.09 -16.92
CA ALA A 241 2.27 -28.42 -16.40
C ALA A 241 3.40 -27.68 -17.14
N ASP A 242 3.24 -27.44 -18.45
CA ASP A 242 4.21 -26.69 -19.24
C ASP A 242 4.21 -25.21 -18.81
N VAL A 243 3.04 -24.62 -18.52
CA VAL A 243 2.95 -23.23 -18.04
C VAL A 243 3.68 -23.06 -16.69
N ILE A 244 3.45 -23.96 -15.73
CA ILE A 244 4.02 -23.82 -14.37
C ILE A 244 5.52 -24.16 -14.31
N ALA A 245 6.00 -25.11 -15.13
CA ALA A 245 7.31 -25.72 -14.96
C ALA A 245 8.10 -25.91 -16.27
N GLY A 246 7.67 -25.28 -17.35
CA GLY A 246 8.29 -25.36 -18.67
C GLY A 246 9.55 -24.51 -18.81
N ASP A 247 9.93 -24.26 -20.07
CA ASP A 247 11.14 -23.49 -20.42
C ASP A 247 10.97 -21.98 -20.17
N ASP A 248 9.73 -21.51 -20.06
CA ASP A 248 9.33 -20.14 -19.77
C ASP A 248 8.19 -20.16 -18.73
N PRO A 249 8.49 -20.48 -17.46
CA PRO A 249 7.46 -20.75 -16.48
C PRO A 249 6.80 -19.47 -15.97
N GLU A 250 5.47 -19.45 -16.00
CA GLU A 250 4.63 -18.43 -15.39
C GLU A 250 3.71 -19.08 -14.37
N ASN A 251 3.70 -18.55 -13.15
CA ASN A 251 2.84 -19.07 -12.10
C ASN A 251 1.65 -18.14 -11.88
N CYS A 252 0.71 -18.12 -12.83
CA CYS A 252 -0.50 -17.29 -12.74
C CYS A 252 -1.28 -17.56 -11.45
N ILE A 253 -1.31 -18.82 -10.97
CA ILE A 253 -2.00 -19.19 -9.72
C ILE A 253 -1.40 -18.48 -8.51
N ALA A 254 -0.07 -18.37 -8.45
CA ALA A 254 0.65 -17.78 -7.33
C ALA A 254 0.28 -16.32 -7.05
N CYS A 255 -0.21 -15.58 -8.05
CA CYS A 255 -0.50 -14.16 -7.93
C CYS A 255 -1.95 -13.78 -8.24
N HIS A 256 -2.68 -14.56 -9.05
CA HIS A 256 -4.05 -14.24 -9.43
C HIS A 256 -5.10 -15.04 -8.63
N GLY A 257 -4.70 -16.14 -7.99
CA GLY A 257 -5.62 -16.99 -7.21
C GLY A 257 -4.91 -17.93 -6.26
N PRO A 258 -4.01 -17.45 -5.37
CA PRO A 258 -3.10 -18.34 -4.64
C PRO A 258 -3.81 -19.29 -3.68
N SER A 259 -5.00 -18.94 -3.18
CA SER A 259 -5.80 -19.82 -2.33
C SER A 259 -6.57 -20.89 -3.09
N ALA A 260 -6.54 -20.89 -4.44
CA ALA A 260 -7.21 -21.90 -5.26
C ALA A 260 -6.70 -23.32 -4.94
N VAL A 261 -5.43 -23.43 -4.56
CA VAL A 261 -4.78 -24.69 -4.12
C VAL A 261 -5.37 -25.27 -2.83
N LEU A 262 -6.12 -24.48 -2.07
CA LEU A 262 -6.80 -24.94 -0.84
C LEU A 262 -8.18 -25.56 -1.13
N THR A 263 -8.69 -25.39 -2.36
CA THR A 263 -10.00 -25.91 -2.80
C THR A 263 -9.96 -27.43 -2.95
N ASN A 264 -11.14 -28.08 -2.89
CA ASN A 264 -11.31 -29.50 -3.18
C ASN A 264 -10.41 -30.48 -2.39
N GLY A 265 -10.03 -30.10 -1.16
CA GLY A 265 -9.18 -30.93 -0.29
C GLY A 265 -7.68 -30.82 -0.59
N GLY A 266 -7.27 -29.80 -1.34
CA GLY A 266 -5.90 -29.56 -1.74
C GLY A 266 -5.68 -29.89 -3.22
N MET A 267 -5.20 -28.92 -3.97
CA MET A 267 -4.84 -29.05 -5.39
C MET A 267 -3.42 -28.54 -5.59
N THR A 268 -2.69 -29.10 -6.56
CA THR A 268 -1.46 -28.44 -7.02
C THR A 268 -1.80 -27.22 -7.89
N GLU A 269 -0.85 -26.32 -8.14
CA GLU A 269 -1.05 -25.18 -9.04
C GLU A 269 -1.42 -25.64 -10.46
N GLN A 270 -0.85 -26.76 -10.91
CA GLN A 270 -1.17 -27.38 -12.19
C GLN A 270 -2.61 -27.90 -12.22
N ASP A 271 -3.05 -28.54 -11.14
CA ASP A 271 -4.44 -29.01 -11.01
C ASP A 271 -5.41 -27.81 -11.00
N ALA A 272 -5.05 -26.73 -10.30
CA ALA A 272 -5.85 -25.51 -10.26
C ALA A 272 -6.02 -24.90 -11.66
N LEU A 273 -4.93 -24.76 -12.43
CA LEU A 273 -4.99 -24.30 -13.82
C LEU A 273 -5.89 -25.20 -14.69
N ALA A 274 -5.78 -26.53 -14.54
CA ALA A 274 -6.61 -27.47 -15.29
C ALA A 274 -8.10 -27.43 -14.92
N TYR A 275 -8.41 -27.01 -13.70
CA TYR A 275 -9.77 -26.94 -13.15
C TYR A 275 -10.46 -25.63 -13.50
N PHE A 276 -9.79 -24.49 -13.29
CA PHE A 276 -10.40 -23.17 -13.43
C PHE A 276 -10.37 -22.60 -14.85
N PHE A 277 -9.75 -23.30 -15.81
CA PHE A 277 -9.64 -22.84 -17.19
C PHE A 277 -9.92 -23.97 -18.18
N THR A 278 -10.64 -23.65 -19.24
CA THR A 278 -10.99 -24.66 -20.26
C THR A 278 -9.77 -25.00 -21.12
N THR A 279 -9.59 -26.29 -21.42
CA THR A 279 -8.56 -26.79 -22.34
C THR A 279 -9.18 -27.60 -23.47
N ASP A 280 -8.50 -27.68 -24.62
CA ASP A 280 -8.80 -28.65 -25.68
C ASP A 280 -7.73 -29.74 -25.68
N ASN A 281 -8.13 -30.99 -25.47
CA ASN A 281 -7.23 -32.14 -25.33
C ASN A 281 -6.11 -31.92 -24.29
N GLY A 282 -6.42 -31.22 -23.19
CA GLY A 282 -5.48 -30.94 -22.09
C GLY A 282 -4.49 -29.80 -22.37
N LYS A 283 -4.71 -29.03 -23.44
CA LYS A 283 -3.88 -27.88 -23.82
C LYS A 283 -4.69 -26.59 -23.90
N PHE A 284 -4.06 -25.46 -23.59
CA PHE A 284 -4.62 -24.15 -23.81
C PHE A 284 -4.62 -23.78 -25.31
N GLY A 285 -5.48 -22.86 -25.71
CA GLY A 285 -5.49 -22.28 -27.04
C GLY A 285 -6.40 -21.06 -27.11
N ALA A 286 -6.60 -20.50 -28.31
CA ALA A 286 -7.38 -19.27 -28.50
C ALA A 286 -8.87 -19.34 -28.06
N ALA A 287 -9.37 -20.51 -27.66
CA ALA A 287 -10.71 -20.70 -27.10
C ALA A 287 -10.69 -20.97 -25.58
N THR A 288 -9.53 -20.87 -24.93
CA THR A 288 -9.41 -20.92 -23.47
C THR A 288 -10.28 -19.83 -22.86
N THR A 289 -11.09 -20.21 -21.90
CA THR A 289 -11.98 -19.34 -21.14
C THR A 289 -12.00 -19.80 -19.69
N SER A 290 -12.51 -18.95 -18.79
CA SER A 290 -12.71 -19.30 -17.39
C SER A 290 -13.70 -20.46 -17.22
N ALA A 291 -13.47 -21.29 -16.20
CA ALA A 291 -14.35 -22.36 -15.73
C ALA A 291 -14.48 -22.29 -14.21
N HIS A 292 -15.58 -22.80 -13.65
CA HIS A 292 -15.81 -22.83 -12.19
C HIS A 292 -15.63 -21.45 -11.51
N SER A 293 -16.12 -20.39 -12.14
CA SER A 293 -15.90 -19.01 -11.67
C SER A 293 -16.46 -18.73 -10.29
N GLU A 294 -17.53 -19.42 -9.91
CA GLU A 294 -18.10 -19.39 -8.56
C GLU A 294 -17.19 -19.98 -7.47
N GLU A 295 -16.19 -20.77 -7.84
CA GLU A 295 -15.19 -21.36 -6.93
C GLU A 295 -13.83 -20.66 -7.03
N TRP A 296 -13.64 -19.72 -7.98
CA TRP A 296 -12.39 -19.01 -8.17
C TRP A 296 -12.20 -17.98 -7.04
N PRO A 297 -11.11 -18.05 -6.26
CA PRO A 297 -10.97 -17.19 -5.09
C PRO A 297 -10.45 -15.78 -5.40
N SER A 298 -10.01 -15.52 -6.64
CA SER A 298 -9.25 -14.32 -7.02
C SER A 298 -8.05 -14.06 -6.09
N VAL A 299 -7.49 -12.85 -6.13
CA VAL A 299 -6.69 -12.38 -5.01
C VAL A 299 -7.69 -12.03 -3.91
N GLY A 300 -7.77 -12.89 -2.89
CA GLY A 300 -8.61 -12.64 -1.72
C GLY A 300 -7.83 -11.95 -0.61
N CYS A 301 -8.52 -11.52 0.45
CA CYS A 301 -7.88 -10.89 1.62
C CYS A 301 -6.74 -11.77 2.18
N VAL A 302 -6.97 -13.09 2.20
CA VAL A 302 -6.00 -14.09 2.67
C VAL A 302 -4.83 -14.37 1.73
N SER A 303 -4.79 -13.77 0.55
CA SER A 303 -3.59 -13.80 -0.29
C SER A 303 -2.48 -12.92 0.31
N CYS A 304 -2.87 -11.82 0.98
CA CYS A 304 -2.00 -10.74 1.44
C CYS A 304 -1.99 -10.56 2.98
N HIS A 305 -2.99 -11.12 3.66
CA HIS A 305 -3.08 -11.10 5.12
C HIS A 305 -3.12 -12.53 5.66
N ASN A 306 -2.32 -12.80 6.69
CA ASN A 306 -2.53 -13.98 7.50
C ASN A 306 -3.69 -13.69 8.46
N PRO A 307 -4.85 -14.36 8.37
CA PRO A 307 -5.99 -14.05 9.22
C PRO A 307 -5.72 -14.29 10.72
N HIS A 308 -4.67 -15.05 11.04
CA HIS A 308 -4.21 -15.28 12.42
C HIS A 308 -3.20 -14.24 12.91
N ASN A 309 -2.69 -13.36 12.06
CA ASN A 309 -1.81 -12.25 12.42
C ASN A 309 -1.94 -11.14 11.36
N PRO A 310 -3.13 -10.53 11.23
CA PRO A 310 -3.49 -9.72 10.05
C PRO A 310 -2.69 -8.42 9.93
N GLN A 311 -2.14 -7.92 11.04
CA GLN A 311 -1.31 -6.72 11.08
C GLN A 311 0.11 -6.92 10.52
N GLN A 312 0.57 -8.17 10.40
CA GLN A 312 1.82 -8.47 9.74
C GLN A 312 1.56 -8.79 8.26
N PRO A 313 2.13 -8.02 7.31
CA PRO A 313 2.05 -8.36 5.90
C PRO A 313 2.52 -9.80 5.65
N ALA A 314 1.74 -10.60 4.92
CA ALA A 314 2.08 -12.00 4.68
C ALA A 314 1.56 -12.48 3.33
N LEU A 315 2.37 -13.26 2.63
CA LEU A 315 1.97 -13.88 1.38
C LEU A 315 1.47 -15.30 1.64
N LEU A 316 0.30 -15.68 1.11
CA LEU A 316 -0.06 -17.09 0.97
C LEU A 316 0.73 -17.72 -0.19
N ASP A 317 1.75 -18.51 0.13
CA ASP A 317 2.52 -19.24 -0.87
C ASP A 317 1.74 -20.47 -1.35
N SER A 318 1.11 -20.34 -2.51
CA SER A 318 0.37 -21.37 -3.23
C SER A 318 1.12 -22.70 -3.41
N SER A 319 2.46 -22.67 -3.52
CA SER A 319 3.25 -23.88 -3.70
C SER A 319 3.33 -24.75 -2.44
N THR A 320 3.13 -24.15 -1.27
CA THR A 320 3.19 -24.82 0.03
C THR A 320 1.88 -24.77 0.82
N GLY A 321 0.93 -23.91 0.42
CA GLY A 321 -0.31 -23.63 1.14
C GLY A 321 -0.08 -22.94 2.48
N LYS A 322 1.04 -22.24 2.66
CA LYS A 322 1.45 -21.62 3.94
C LYS A 322 1.72 -20.13 3.80
N TYR A 323 1.55 -19.41 4.90
CA TYR A 323 1.91 -18.00 4.96
C TYR A 323 3.41 -17.80 5.12
N VAL A 324 3.94 -16.84 4.37
CA VAL A 324 5.29 -16.31 4.51
C VAL A 324 5.18 -14.86 4.95
N ALA A 325 5.70 -14.54 6.15
CA ALA A 325 5.72 -13.18 6.65
C ALA A 325 6.63 -12.29 5.78
N MET A 326 6.14 -11.12 5.43
CA MET A 326 6.85 -10.11 4.65
C MET A 326 7.36 -8.99 5.57
N SER A 327 8.50 -8.40 5.22
CA SER A 327 9.09 -7.30 6.00
C SER A 327 8.44 -5.94 5.73
N SER A 328 7.72 -5.78 4.61
CA SER A 328 7.00 -4.56 4.27
C SER A 328 5.92 -4.83 3.22
N SER A 329 4.97 -3.90 3.08
CA SER A 329 3.95 -3.92 2.02
C SER A 329 4.58 -3.92 0.62
N SER A 330 5.59 -3.08 0.36
CA SER A 330 6.26 -3.06 -0.95
C SER A 330 6.85 -4.41 -1.33
N ARG A 331 7.47 -5.14 -0.38
CA ARG A 331 8.00 -6.48 -0.66
C ARG A 331 6.91 -7.54 -0.84
N LEU A 332 5.75 -7.36 -0.22
CA LEU A 332 4.57 -8.18 -0.47
C LEU A 332 4.05 -7.97 -1.91
N CYS A 333 3.87 -6.70 -2.33
CA CYS A 333 3.46 -6.37 -3.70
C CYS A 333 4.48 -6.89 -4.73
N GLY A 334 5.77 -6.74 -4.44
CA GLY A 334 6.85 -7.21 -5.31
C GLY A 334 6.95 -8.74 -5.47
N GLN A 335 6.19 -9.53 -4.72
CA GLN A 335 6.07 -10.97 -4.97
C GLN A 335 5.32 -11.28 -6.28
N CYS A 336 4.50 -10.34 -6.75
CA CYS A 336 3.64 -10.49 -7.93
C CYS A 336 3.86 -9.39 -8.98
N HIS A 337 4.20 -8.18 -8.53
CA HIS A 337 4.54 -7.06 -9.39
C HIS A 337 6.05 -6.82 -9.41
N GLY A 338 6.85 -7.88 -9.42
CA GLY A 338 8.30 -7.80 -9.55
C GLY A 338 8.98 -9.16 -9.54
N SER A 339 10.30 -9.13 -9.61
CA SER A 339 11.14 -10.33 -9.73
C SER A 339 11.42 -11.05 -8.40
N LEU A 340 10.75 -10.69 -7.29
CA LEU A 340 11.09 -11.26 -5.98
C LEU A 340 10.76 -12.75 -5.86
N ARG A 341 9.73 -13.22 -6.57
CA ARG A 341 9.23 -14.61 -6.46
C ARG A 341 9.59 -15.46 -7.66
N PHE A 342 9.45 -14.91 -8.86
CA PHE A 342 9.77 -15.55 -10.13
C PHE A 342 10.11 -14.49 -11.18
N ASP A 343 10.71 -14.90 -12.30
CA ASP A 343 10.90 -14.02 -13.44
C ASP A 343 9.52 -13.67 -14.02
N THR A 344 9.30 -12.39 -14.30
CA THR A 344 8.02 -11.85 -14.79
C THR A 344 8.31 -10.59 -15.62
N ASP A 345 7.37 -10.24 -16.49
CA ASP A 345 7.31 -8.96 -17.20
C ASP A 345 6.64 -7.85 -16.38
N HIS A 346 6.07 -8.16 -15.20
CA HIS A 346 5.54 -7.18 -14.25
C HIS A 346 6.66 -6.60 -13.37
N LEU A 347 7.52 -5.74 -13.91
CA LEU A 347 8.72 -5.22 -13.23
C LEU A 347 8.50 -3.91 -12.44
N THR A 348 7.27 -3.65 -11.98
CA THR A 348 6.91 -2.40 -11.28
C THR A 348 7.65 -2.23 -9.95
N PHE A 349 7.79 -3.28 -9.15
CA PHE A 349 8.53 -3.27 -7.89
C PHE A 349 10.03 -3.10 -8.14
N ASP A 350 10.59 -3.76 -9.15
CA ASP A 350 12.00 -3.62 -9.53
C ASP A 350 12.30 -2.16 -9.90
N ALA A 351 11.43 -1.55 -10.70
CA ALA A 351 11.48 -0.14 -11.05
C ALA A 351 11.43 0.75 -9.80
N TRP A 352 10.42 0.55 -8.94
CA TRP A 352 10.27 1.28 -7.68
C TRP A 352 11.53 1.15 -6.81
N SER A 353 12.04 -0.07 -6.63
CA SER A 353 13.19 -0.37 -5.77
C SER A 353 14.49 0.29 -6.22
N SER A 354 14.56 0.66 -7.50
CA SER A 354 15.71 1.36 -8.09
C SER A 354 15.61 2.90 -8.00
N SER A 355 14.47 3.42 -7.56
CA SER A 355 14.18 4.86 -7.51
C SER A 355 14.60 5.52 -6.19
N SER A 356 14.54 6.86 -6.17
CA SER A 356 14.68 7.65 -4.94
C SER A 356 13.53 7.42 -3.94
N HIS A 357 12.32 7.11 -4.40
CA HIS A 357 11.19 6.82 -3.51
C HIS A 357 11.39 5.57 -2.66
N ALA A 358 12.25 4.64 -3.08
CA ALA A 358 12.63 3.46 -2.30
C ALA A 358 13.84 3.70 -1.38
N ALA A 359 14.38 4.92 -1.32
CA ALA A 359 15.63 5.24 -0.62
C ALA A 359 15.60 6.61 0.07
N THR A 360 14.54 6.89 0.82
CA THR A 360 14.29 8.23 1.39
C THR A 360 14.88 8.46 2.77
N GLN A 361 15.16 7.41 3.56
CA GLN A 361 15.52 7.57 4.97
C GLN A 361 16.81 8.38 5.17
N ALA A 362 17.80 8.17 4.30
CA ALA A 362 19.08 8.86 4.41
C ALA A 362 18.97 10.35 4.11
N ASP A 363 18.00 10.73 3.29
CA ASP A 363 17.68 12.11 2.91
C ASP A 363 17.17 12.88 4.14
N VAL A 364 16.11 12.34 4.76
CA VAL A 364 15.52 12.87 6.00
C VAL A 364 16.55 12.95 7.12
N ALA A 365 17.40 11.94 7.27
CA ALA A 365 18.45 11.97 8.30
C ALA A 365 19.45 13.13 8.07
N GLY A 366 19.74 13.46 6.81
CA GLY A 366 20.59 14.59 6.44
C GLY A 366 19.94 15.93 6.79
N GLU A 367 18.68 16.12 6.40
CA GLU A 367 17.88 17.32 6.71
C GLU A 367 17.76 17.53 8.22
N LEU A 368 17.41 16.49 8.98
CA LEU A 368 17.32 16.56 10.43
C LEU A 368 18.66 16.93 11.10
N ALA A 369 19.78 16.40 10.57
CA ALA A 369 21.11 16.69 11.09
C ALA A 369 21.58 18.12 10.79
N GLU A 370 21.28 18.62 9.59
CA GLU A 370 21.76 19.91 9.10
C GLU A 370 20.87 21.08 9.55
N GLU A 371 19.55 20.89 9.58
CA GLU A 371 18.57 21.97 9.71
C GLU A 371 17.82 21.96 11.05
N ARG A 372 17.65 20.79 11.66
CA ARG A 372 16.84 20.60 12.88
C ARG A 372 17.67 20.27 14.13
N ALA A 373 18.97 20.54 14.11
CA ALA A 373 19.87 20.25 15.23
C ALA A 373 19.47 21.01 16.51
N GLY A 374 19.25 20.27 17.60
CA GLY A 374 18.84 20.78 18.90
C GLY A 374 17.32 20.72 19.16
N GLU A 375 16.53 20.34 18.17
CA GLU A 375 15.08 20.16 18.26
C GLU A 375 14.72 18.73 18.65
N THR A 376 13.59 18.56 19.32
CA THR A 376 13.00 17.23 19.56
C THR A 376 12.11 16.83 18.36
N PRO A 377 11.79 15.54 18.18
CA PRO A 377 10.83 15.11 17.16
C PRO A 377 9.48 15.85 17.21
N ALA A 378 8.99 16.19 18.40
CA ALA A 378 7.75 16.96 18.56
C ALA A 378 7.91 18.44 18.15
N ASP A 379 9.09 19.03 18.38
CA ASP A 379 9.39 20.39 17.93
C ASP A 379 9.45 20.46 16.40
N VAL A 380 10.02 19.44 15.73
CA VAL A 380 10.07 19.37 14.26
C VAL A 380 8.65 19.31 13.66
N ILE A 381 7.76 18.48 14.21
CA ILE A 381 6.40 18.32 13.66
C ILE A 381 5.48 19.51 13.98
N ALA A 382 5.60 20.11 15.17
CA ALA A 382 4.60 21.05 15.70
C ALA A 382 5.16 22.36 16.24
N GLY A 383 6.44 22.65 15.98
CA GLY A 383 7.13 23.85 16.46
C GLY A 383 6.77 25.14 15.72
N ASP A 384 7.58 26.17 15.93
CA ASP A 384 7.39 27.49 15.32
C ASP A 384 7.66 27.49 13.80
N ASP A 385 8.43 26.50 13.31
CA ASP A 385 8.75 26.26 11.90
C ASP A 385 8.58 24.75 11.62
N PRO A 386 7.33 24.27 11.54
CA PRO A 386 7.05 22.84 11.48
C PRO A 386 7.40 22.25 10.12
N GLU A 387 8.04 21.08 10.14
CA GLU A 387 8.38 20.30 8.97
C GLU A 387 7.98 18.84 9.19
N ASN A 388 7.10 18.35 8.33
CA ASN A 388 6.59 17.00 8.45
C ASN A 388 7.28 16.07 7.43
N CYS A 389 8.54 15.71 7.71
CA CYS A 389 9.32 14.82 6.85
C CYS A 389 8.62 13.46 6.64
N ILE A 390 7.89 12.97 7.65
CA ILE A 390 7.19 11.67 7.60
C ILE A 390 6.15 11.66 6.48
N ALA A 391 5.35 12.72 6.37
CA ALA A 391 4.25 12.84 5.42
C ALA A 391 4.64 12.61 3.95
N CYS A 392 5.88 12.88 3.57
CA CYS A 392 6.34 12.73 2.19
C CYS A 392 7.47 11.73 1.98
N HIS A 393 8.25 11.41 3.02
CA HIS A 393 9.39 10.49 2.86
C HIS A 393 9.12 9.08 3.39
N GLY A 394 8.11 8.90 4.25
CA GLY A 394 7.72 7.60 4.77
C GLY A 394 6.37 7.60 5.46
N PRO A 395 5.27 7.98 4.78
CA PRO A 395 4.01 8.29 5.46
C PRO A 395 3.38 7.07 6.13
N THR A 396 3.62 5.87 5.63
CA THR A 396 3.15 4.63 6.25
C THR A 396 3.99 4.18 7.45
N ALA A 397 5.04 4.93 7.83
CA ALA A 397 5.88 4.62 8.99
C ALA A 397 5.09 4.67 10.30
N ILE A 398 4.01 5.47 10.34
CA ILE A 398 3.10 5.56 11.48
C ILE A 398 2.33 4.26 11.75
N LEU A 399 2.31 3.31 10.81
CA LEU A 399 1.71 1.99 10.99
C LEU A 399 2.62 1.01 11.73
N ALA A 400 3.90 1.35 11.95
CA ALA A 400 4.83 0.52 12.71
C ALA A 400 4.39 0.39 14.17
N ASN A 401 4.84 -0.67 14.85
CA ASN A 401 4.64 -0.87 16.30
C ASN A 401 3.18 -0.80 16.81
N GLY A 402 2.20 -1.09 15.94
CA GLY A 402 0.78 -1.03 16.29
C GLY A 402 0.18 0.36 16.24
N GLY A 403 0.85 1.31 15.57
CA GLY A 403 0.43 2.70 15.47
C GLY A 403 1.39 3.62 16.21
N MET A 404 1.78 4.72 15.58
CA MET A 404 2.67 5.74 16.11
C MET A 404 2.23 7.11 15.61
N SER A 405 2.46 8.18 16.38
CA SER A 405 2.37 9.53 15.81
C SER A 405 3.55 9.80 14.87
N GLU A 406 3.46 10.84 14.05
CA GLU A 406 4.59 11.26 13.18
C GLU A 406 5.83 11.63 14.00
N ALA A 407 5.65 12.25 15.18
CA ALA A 407 6.74 12.56 16.10
C ALA A 407 7.36 11.28 16.70
N ASP A 408 6.55 10.28 17.03
CA ASP A 408 7.05 8.99 17.51
C ASP A 408 7.81 8.26 16.38
N ALA A 409 7.33 8.33 15.14
CA ALA A 409 8.01 7.75 13.99
C ALA A 409 9.39 8.39 13.78
N LEU A 410 9.48 9.72 13.87
CA LEU A 410 10.77 10.43 13.85
C LEU A 410 11.70 9.99 14.99
N ALA A 411 11.17 9.79 16.20
CA ALA A 411 11.96 9.33 17.34
C ALA A 411 12.46 7.88 17.20
N TYR A 412 11.74 7.05 16.45
CA TYR A 412 12.04 5.62 16.27
C TYR A 412 13.01 5.36 15.12
N PHE A 413 12.82 6.03 13.98
CA PHE A 413 13.56 5.77 12.75
C PHE A 413 14.85 6.60 12.61
N PHE A 414 15.15 7.47 13.56
CA PHE A 414 16.33 8.34 13.52
C PHE A 414 16.98 8.42 14.90
N THR A 415 18.31 8.43 14.92
CA THR A 415 19.05 8.53 16.17
C THR A 415 18.91 9.93 16.78
N THR A 416 18.81 10.00 18.11
CA THR A 416 18.81 11.27 18.85
C THR A 416 19.82 11.22 20.01
N ASP A 417 20.37 12.36 20.42
CA ASP A 417 21.11 12.50 21.69
C ASP A 417 20.25 13.26 22.71
N GLY A 418 19.98 12.62 23.84
CA GLY A 418 19.11 13.19 24.87
C GLY A 418 17.68 13.49 24.40
N GLY A 419 17.20 12.81 23.35
CA GLY A 419 15.87 13.02 22.74
C GLY A 419 15.81 14.18 21.75
N LYS A 420 16.96 14.69 21.30
CA LYS A 420 17.08 15.76 20.29
C LYS A 420 17.93 15.32 19.12
N PHE A 421 17.65 15.88 17.95
CA PHE A 421 18.51 15.73 16.78
C PHE A 421 19.81 16.52 16.96
N ASP A 422 20.89 16.02 16.37
CA ASP A 422 22.20 16.67 16.32
C ASP A 422 22.90 16.40 14.97
N ASP A 423 24.13 16.90 14.81
CA ASP A 423 24.93 16.73 13.60
C ASP A 423 25.37 15.27 13.32
N ALA A 424 25.11 14.36 14.27
CA ALA A 424 25.34 12.92 14.16
C ALA A 424 24.06 12.13 13.92
N THR A 425 22.90 12.79 13.75
CA THR A 425 21.62 12.16 13.39
C THR A 425 21.81 11.26 12.17
N ALA A 426 21.42 10.00 12.31
CA ALA A 426 21.55 8.99 11.28
C ALA A 426 20.29 8.12 11.24
N PRO A 427 20.05 7.39 10.13
CA PRO A 427 19.00 6.39 10.06
C PRO A 427 19.13 5.33 11.17
N ASP A 428 18.00 4.97 11.78
CA ASP A 428 17.84 3.84 12.69
C ASP A 428 16.67 2.94 12.22
N HIS A 429 16.61 1.69 12.68
CA HIS A 429 15.56 0.72 12.30
C HIS A 429 15.31 0.63 10.79
N ALA A 430 16.36 0.78 9.96
CA ALA A 430 16.24 0.90 8.52
C ALA A 430 15.57 -0.30 7.82
N SER A 431 15.55 -1.48 8.44
CA SER A 431 14.81 -2.64 7.93
C SER A 431 13.29 -2.51 8.05
N GLU A 432 12.81 -1.60 8.89
CA GLU A 432 11.41 -1.34 9.16
C GLU A 432 10.92 -0.04 8.50
N TRP A 433 11.84 0.80 8.01
CA TRP A 433 11.49 2.04 7.32
C TRP A 433 10.78 1.75 5.98
N PRO A 434 9.54 2.22 5.78
CA PRO A 434 8.77 1.84 4.59
C PRO A 434 9.18 2.60 3.33
N ASN A 435 9.91 3.70 3.46
CA ASN A 435 10.11 4.70 2.41
C ASN A 435 8.77 5.21 1.83
N VAL A 436 8.79 5.81 0.65
CA VAL A 436 7.57 6.07 -0.13
C VAL A 436 7.12 4.75 -0.75
N SER A 437 6.46 3.93 0.08
CA SER A 437 6.00 2.59 -0.24
C SER A 437 4.97 2.55 -1.38
N CYS A 438 4.71 1.37 -1.96
CA CYS A 438 3.61 1.19 -2.92
C CYS A 438 2.27 1.66 -2.32
N SER A 439 2.04 1.32 -1.05
CA SER A 439 0.88 1.72 -0.27
C SER A 439 0.82 3.21 0.05
N THR A 440 1.84 4.00 -0.27
CA THR A 440 1.74 5.46 -0.13
C THR A 440 0.84 6.06 -1.19
N CYS A 441 0.93 5.57 -2.43
CA CYS A 441 0.23 6.13 -3.60
C CYS A 441 -0.94 5.25 -4.09
N HIS A 442 -1.06 4.03 -3.56
CA HIS A 442 -2.11 3.09 -3.89
C HIS A 442 -2.74 2.59 -2.61
N ASP A 443 -4.04 2.75 -2.48
CA ASP A 443 -4.79 2.00 -1.48
C ASP A 443 -4.85 0.53 -1.94
N PRO A 444 -4.20 -0.41 -1.23
CA PRO A 444 -4.27 -1.81 -1.61
C PRO A 444 -5.71 -2.34 -1.57
N HIS A 445 -6.56 -1.79 -0.70
CA HIS A 445 -7.96 -2.17 -0.58
C HIS A 445 -8.84 -1.47 -1.63
N ASN A 446 -8.37 -0.40 -2.26
CA ASN A 446 -9.09 0.28 -3.33
C ASN A 446 -8.17 0.66 -4.50
N PRO A 447 -7.57 -0.33 -5.19
CA PRO A 447 -6.46 -0.09 -6.12
C PRO A 447 -6.86 0.71 -7.37
N THR A 448 -8.17 0.86 -7.62
CA THR A 448 -8.69 1.66 -8.75
C THR A 448 -8.74 3.15 -8.44
N GLN A 449 -8.74 3.52 -7.16
CA GLN A 449 -8.71 4.91 -6.74
C GLN A 449 -7.28 5.39 -6.64
N ARG A 450 -7.06 6.61 -7.16
CA ARG A 450 -5.81 7.33 -6.93
C ARG A 450 -5.92 7.94 -5.55
N SER A 451 -5.05 7.54 -4.64
CA SER A 451 -5.07 8.03 -3.27
C SER A 451 -3.66 8.29 -2.76
N LEU A 452 -3.58 9.11 -1.72
CA LEU A 452 -2.36 9.28 -0.94
C LEU A 452 -2.65 8.85 0.49
N PHE A 453 -1.76 8.06 1.09
CA PHE A 453 -1.81 7.78 2.52
C PHE A 453 -1.42 9.03 3.32
N ASP A 454 -2.37 9.57 4.09
CA ASP A 454 -2.15 10.71 4.98
C ASP A 454 -1.73 10.21 6.36
N SER A 455 -0.43 10.32 6.63
CA SER A 455 0.18 9.99 7.93
C SER A 455 -0.41 10.73 9.13
N SER A 456 -1.09 11.86 8.93
CA SER A 456 -1.69 12.62 10.04
C SER A 456 -3.02 12.05 10.51
N THR A 457 -3.73 11.32 9.63
CA THR A 457 -5.02 10.67 9.93
C THR A 457 -4.93 9.15 9.92
N GLY A 458 -3.92 8.58 9.26
CA GLY A 458 -3.83 7.15 8.99
C GLY A 458 -4.74 6.66 7.87
N GLU A 459 -5.31 7.56 7.08
CA GLU A 459 -6.32 7.26 6.06
C GLU A 459 -5.82 7.56 4.63
N TYR A 460 -6.52 7.01 3.64
CA TYR A 460 -6.29 7.31 2.23
C TYR A 460 -7.12 8.51 1.76
N LEU A 461 -6.44 9.56 1.33
CA LEU A 461 -7.05 10.71 0.69
C LEU A 461 -7.20 10.49 -0.82
N VAL A 462 -8.42 10.49 -1.32
CA VAL A 462 -8.70 10.32 -2.76
C VAL A 462 -8.31 11.57 -3.54
N MET A 463 -7.44 11.40 -4.53
CA MET A 463 -6.95 12.44 -5.40
C MET A 463 -7.80 12.54 -6.67
N LYS A 464 -8.05 13.78 -7.12
CA LYS A 464 -8.81 14.00 -8.35
C LYS A 464 -8.10 13.45 -9.58
N ASP A 465 -6.80 13.67 -9.67
CA ASP A 465 -5.93 13.28 -10.78
C ASP A 465 -4.50 13.05 -10.29
N ASP A 466 -3.67 12.43 -11.14
CA ASP A 466 -2.27 12.11 -10.80
C ASP A 466 -1.43 13.36 -10.50
N SER A 467 -1.79 14.52 -11.09
CA SER A 467 -1.01 15.74 -10.86
C SER A 467 -1.18 16.21 -9.43
N GLN A 468 -2.39 16.10 -8.87
CA GLN A 468 -2.60 16.35 -7.45
C GLN A 468 -1.85 15.34 -6.58
N LEU A 469 -1.83 14.06 -6.95
CA LEU A 469 -1.09 13.03 -6.20
C LEU A 469 0.40 13.38 -6.09
N CYS A 470 1.07 13.65 -7.21
CA CYS A 470 2.48 14.06 -7.20
C CYS A 470 2.68 15.39 -6.46
N GLY A 471 1.76 16.33 -6.64
CA GLY A 471 1.83 17.67 -6.06
C GLY A 471 1.59 17.75 -4.56
N GLN A 472 1.17 16.66 -3.90
CA GLN A 472 1.11 16.60 -2.43
C GLN A 472 2.50 16.71 -1.80
N CYS A 473 3.53 16.17 -2.46
CA CYS A 473 4.91 16.20 -1.96
C CYS A 473 5.83 17.06 -2.83
N HIS A 474 5.67 17.02 -4.15
CA HIS A 474 6.43 17.87 -5.08
C HIS A 474 5.66 19.15 -5.42
N GLY A 475 5.15 19.83 -4.40
CA GLY A 475 4.37 21.04 -4.55
C GLY A 475 3.68 21.46 -3.28
N ASN A 476 3.06 22.63 -3.33
CA ASN A 476 2.50 23.25 -2.14
C ASN A 476 1.06 22.80 -1.78
N LEU A 477 0.60 21.66 -2.31
CA LEU A 477 -0.77 21.20 -2.06
C LEU A 477 -0.95 20.71 -0.63
N ARG A 478 0.07 20.08 -0.05
CA ARG A 478 0.07 19.64 1.35
C ARG A 478 0.75 20.67 2.25
N PHE A 479 1.92 21.16 1.84
CA PHE A 479 2.74 22.09 2.61
C PHE A 479 2.91 23.41 1.86
N PRO A 480 2.21 24.50 2.28
CA PRO A 480 2.26 25.79 1.58
C PRO A 480 3.67 26.35 1.38
N ASP A 481 4.56 26.09 2.34
CA ASP A 481 5.91 26.65 2.43
C ASP A 481 7.02 25.67 1.98
N THR A 482 6.65 24.60 1.27
CA THR A 482 7.62 23.65 0.72
C THR A 482 8.56 24.30 -0.29
N ASP A 483 9.81 23.84 -0.32
CA ASP A 483 10.84 24.26 -1.27
C ASP A 483 10.82 23.46 -2.59
N HIS A 484 10.28 22.24 -2.62
CA HIS A 484 10.06 21.46 -3.85
C HIS A 484 8.77 21.87 -4.58
N LEU A 485 8.87 22.85 -5.48
CA LEU A 485 7.74 23.55 -6.13
C LEU A 485 7.43 23.08 -7.56
N SER A 486 7.83 21.86 -7.91
CA SER A 486 7.62 21.25 -9.25
C SER A 486 6.18 21.37 -9.76
N TYR A 487 5.17 21.04 -8.93
CA TYR A 487 3.75 21.14 -9.29
C TYR A 487 3.33 22.60 -9.60
N ASN A 488 3.75 23.55 -8.77
CA ASN A 488 3.46 24.97 -8.94
C ASN A 488 4.05 25.51 -10.24
N VAL A 489 5.28 25.10 -10.54
CA VAL A 489 5.99 25.48 -11.76
C VAL A 489 5.34 24.85 -12.98
N LEU A 490 4.95 23.57 -12.93
CA LEU A 490 4.27 22.88 -14.04
C LEU A 490 2.88 23.48 -14.33
N THR A 491 2.15 23.90 -13.28
CA THR A 491 0.88 24.63 -13.42
C THR A 491 1.10 26.08 -13.90
N GLY A 492 2.32 26.60 -13.73
CA GLY A 492 2.76 27.89 -14.24
C GLY A 492 2.21 29.06 -13.44
N THR A 493 2.13 28.89 -12.11
CA THR A 493 1.56 29.86 -11.16
C THR A 493 2.55 30.12 -10.01
N GLY A 494 2.29 31.17 -9.21
CA GLY A 494 3.04 31.46 -7.97
C GLY A 494 4.01 32.65 -8.06
N GLY A 495 4.42 33.03 -9.26
CA GLY A 495 5.32 34.18 -9.47
C GLY A 495 4.71 35.52 -9.10
N ILE A 496 5.47 36.37 -8.41
CA ILE A 496 5.03 37.73 -8.05
C ILE A 496 5.40 38.71 -9.15
N GLY A 497 4.39 39.36 -9.74
CA GLY A 497 4.60 40.29 -10.86
C GLY A 497 4.94 39.61 -12.19
N VAL A 498 4.94 38.27 -12.23
CA VAL A 498 5.16 37.47 -13.43
C VAL A 498 3.84 36.82 -13.86
N PRO A 499 3.35 37.05 -15.09
CA PRO A 499 2.11 36.44 -15.55
C PRO A 499 2.19 34.92 -15.59
N ASP A 500 1.11 34.26 -15.16
CA ASP A 500 0.96 32.81 -15.27
C ASP A 500 1.15 32.33 -16.71
N GLY A 501 1.76 31.16 -16.87
CA GLY A 501 1.97 30.59 -18.19
C GLY A 501 2.53 29.18 -18.16
N ARG A 502 2.04 28.32 -19.06
CA ARG A 502 2.48 26.92 -19.19
C ARG A 502 3.21 26.70 -20.51
N THR A 503 4.43 26.16 -20.43
CA THR A 503 5.22 25.80 -21.63
C THR A 503 4.63 24.58 -22.34
N MET A 504 4.09 23.61 -21.59
CA MET A 504 3.50 22.37 -22.10
C MET A 504 2.04 22.20 -21.59
N PRO A 505 1.05 22.86 -22.20
CA PRO A 505 -0.35 22.74 -21.78
C PRO A 505 -0.88 21.32 -21.99
N GLY A 506 -1.53 20.76 -20.98
CA GLY A 506 -2.13 19.41 -21.04
C GLY A 506 -1.20 18.28 -20.60
N THR A 507 0.10 18.54 -20.43
CA THR A 507 1.05 17.57 -19.87
C THR A 507 0.95 17.55 -18.34
N THR A 508 0.98 16.35 -17.77
CA THR A 508 0.99 16.07 -16.31
C THR A 508 2.34 15.48 -15.89
N CYS A 509 2.57 15.35 -14.58
CA CYS A 509 3.75 14.67 -14.04
C CYS A 509 3.88 13.24 -14.61
N THR A 510 2.79 12.48 -14.57
CA THR A 510 2.73 11.09 -15.03
C THR A 510 2.88 10.94 -16.55
N SER A 511 2.52 11.96 -17.32
CA SER A 511 2.75 11.99 -18.78
C SER A 511 4.24 11.85 -19.14
N CYS A 512 5.14 12.31 -18.26
CA CYS A 512 6.58 12.28 -18.49
C CYS A 512 7.30 11.26 -17.61
N HIS A 513 7.00 11.23 -16.32
CA HIS A 513 7.74 10.44 -15.34
C HIS A 513 7.23 9.01 -15.24
N MET A 514 5.95 8.76 -15.55
CA MET A 514 5.35 7.42 -15.47
C MET A 514 4.97 6.87 -16.85
N TYR A 515 5.76 7.19 -17.87
CA TYR A 515 5.50 6.71 -19.23
C TYR A 515 5.77 5.21 -19.37
N ALA A 516 4.76 4.49 -19.86
CA ALA A 516 4.86 3.08 -20.26
C ALA A 516 4.69 2.97 -21.78
N SER A 517 5.67 2.36 -22.44
CA SER A 517 5.64 2.08 -23.87
C SER A 517 4.57 1.04 -24.23
N ASP A 518 4.05 1.11 -25.45
CA ASP A 518 3.19 0.07 -26.04
C ASP A 518 4.00 -1.07 -26.69
N VAL A 519 5.34 -0.97 -26.65
CA VAL A 519 6.24 -2.02 -27.12
C VAL A 519 6.32 -3.13 -26.07
N ASP A 520 5.64 -4.23 -26.35
CA ASP A 520 5.67 -5.45 -25.56
C ASP A 520 7.11 -5.95 -25.28
N GLY A 521 7.34 -6.41 -24.04
CA GLY A 521 8.65 -6.83 -23.53
C GLY A 521 9.72 -5.73 -23.41
N SER A 522 9.38 -4.45 -23.63
CA SER A 522 10.31 -3.34 -23.36
C SER A 522 10.43 -3.08 -21.86
N ASN A 523 11.58 -2.58 -21.41
CA ASN A 523 11.75 -2.15 -20.03
C ASN A 523 10.73 -1.06 -19.67
N SER A 524 10.45 -0.13 -20.58
CA SER A 524 9.45 0.91 -20.33
C SER A 524 8.04 0.36 -20.14
N SER A 525 7.61 -0.67 -20.89
CA SER A 525 6.30 -1.30 -20.67
C SER A 525 6.28 -2.06 -19.35
N MET A 526 7.26 -2.95 -19.13
CA MET A 526 7.35 -3.81 -17.94
C MET A 526 7.45 -3.05 -16.62
N GLN A 527 8.19 -1.93 -16.60
CA GLN A 527 8.41 -1.12 -15.40
C GLN A 527 7.24 -0.17 -15.08
N HIS A 528 6.28 -0.01 -16.00
CA HIS A 528 5.11 0.86 -15.85
C HIS A 528 5.44 2.28 -15.34
N GLY A 529 6.61 2.81 -15.72
CA GLY A 529 7.05 4.16 -15.33
C GLY A 529 7.41 4.35 -13.85
N HIS A 530 7.50 3.29 -13.05
CA HIS A 530 7.81 3.39 -11.61
C HIS A 530 9.31 3.55 -11.31
N THR A 531 10.11 3.90 -12.30
CA THR A 531 11.44 4.50 -12.09
C THR A 531 11.36 6.02 -11.93
N TRP A 532 10.21 6.63 -12.28
CA TRP A 532 9.99 8.07 -12.45
C TRP A 532 10.95 8.74 -13.45
N ALA A 533 11.72 7.97 -14.21
CA ALA A 533 12.66 8.51 -15.18
C ALA A 533 11.93 8.85 -16.49
N ILE A 534 12.27 10.00 -17.08
CA ILE A 534 11.74 10.41 -18.39
C ILE A 534 12.42 9.69 -19.56
N VAL A 535 13.50 8.94 -19.28
CA VAL A 535 14.25 8.11 -20.23
C VAL A 535 14.54 6.76 -19.56
N THR A 536 14.08 5.69 -20.18
CA THR A 536 14.27 4.30 -19.74
C THR A 536 15.26 3.59 -20.64
N PRO A 537 16.39 3.08 -20.10
CA PRO A 537 17.30 2.22 -20.85
C PRO A 537 16.63 0.89 -21.19
N GLU A 538 16.77 0.43 -22.43
CA GLU A 538 16.22 -0.83 -22.91
C GLU A 538 17.27 -1.94 -22.89
N ALA A 539 16.82 -3.20 -22.79
CA ALA A 539 17.73 -4.36 -22.73
C ALA A 539 18.61 -4.51 -23.99
N ASN A 540 18.15 -4.00 -25.13
CA ASN A 540 18.89 -4.00 -26.40
C ASN A 540 19.95 -2.87 -26.50
N GLY A 541 20.06 -2.01 -25.49
CA GLY A 541 20.95 -0.84 -25.46
C GLY A 541 20.38 0.43 -26.11
N GLU A 542 19.14 0.40 -26.58
CA GLU A 542 18.38 1.59 -26.98
C GLU A 542 17.79 2.27 -25.74
N ILE A 543 17.08 3.39 -25.96
CA ILE A 543 16.36 4.09 -24.90
C ILE A 543 14.94 4.42 -25.35
N THR A 544 14.00 4.26 -24.43
CA THR A 544 12.64 4.75 -24.56
C THR A 544 12.53 6.06 -23.81
N ALA A 545 12.06 7.12 -24.45
CA ALA A 545 11.86 8.42 -23.80
C ALA A 545 10.38 8.81 -23.83
N SER A 546 9.88 9.38 -22.73
CA SER A 546 8.46 9.75 -22.59
C SER A 546 8.00 10.80 -23.60
N CYS A 547 8.93 11.58 -24.15
CA CYS A 547 8.66 12.56 -25.18
C CYS A 547 8.16 11.91 -26.49
N ASN A 548 8.54 10.65 -26.78
CA ASN A 548 8.20 9.98 -28.04
C ASN A 548 6.70 9.76 -28.22
N GLN A 549 5.93 9.67 -27.12
CA GLN A 549 4.47 9.57 -27.17
C GLN A 549 3.83 10.77 -27.87
N CYS A 550 4.36 11.98 -27.64
CA CYS A 550 3.84 13.22 -28.21
C CYS A 550 4.66 13.73 -29.39
N HIS A 551 5.91 13.26 -29.51
CA HIS A 551 6.90 13.70 -30.49
C HIS A 551 7.52 12.51 -31.21
N ALA A 552 6.71 11.74 -31.92
CA ALA A 552 7.15 10.53 -32.64
C ALA A 552 8.28 10.80 -33.66
N ASP A 553 8.41 12.04 -34.15
CA ASP A 553 9.47 12.44 -35.09
C ASP A 553 10.82 12.73 -34.43
N PHE A 554 10.89 12.78 -33.10
CA PHE A 554 12.12 13.08 -32.39
C PHE A 554 12.90 11.79 -32.14
N SER A 555 14.18 11.80 -32.52
CA SER A 555 15.08 10.75 -32.07
C SER A 555 15.38 10.94 -30.57
N SER A 556 15.79 9.87 -29.90
CA SER A 556 16.22 9.94 -28.51
C SER A 556 17.34 10.97 -28.30
N SER A 557 18.25 11.11 -29.27
CA SER A 557 19.31 12.12 -29.24
C SER A 557 18.80 13.57 -29.38
N ASP A 558 17.71 13.79 -30.11
CA ASP A 558 17.09 15.12 -30.22
C ASP A 558 16.45 15.53 -28.89
N ILE A 559 15.83 14.56 -28.20
CA ILE A 559 15.20 14.74 -26.90
C ILE A 559 16.25 15.09 -25.83
N GLU A 560 17.30 14.28 -25.70
CA GLU A 560 18.40 14.55 -24.77
C GLU A 560 19.05 15.92 -25.03
N ALA A 561 19.31 16.24 -26.30
CA ALA A 561 19.89 17.53 -26.67
C ALA A 561 18.98 18.70 -26.30
N LYS A 562 17.66 18.53 -26.41
CA LYS A 562 16.67 19.56 -26.06
C LYS A 562 16.60 19.79 -24.55
N ILE A 563 16.52 18.71 -23.77
CA ILE A 563 16.53 18.77 -22.30
C ILE A 563 17.80 19.46 -21.82
N ALA A 564 18.97 19.00 -22.28
CA ALA A 564 20.25 19.57 -21.90
C ALA A 564 20.39 21.06 -22.30
N ALA A 565 19.82 21.47 -23.44
CA ALA A 565 19.83 22.87 -23.86
C ALA A 565 19.02 23.76 -22.93
N TRP A 566 17.82 23.34 -22.52
CA TRP A 566 16.99 24.07 -21.57
C TRP A 566 17.65 24.15 -20.20
N GLN A 567 18.13 23.01 -19.69
CA GLN A 567 18.86 22.94 -18.42
C GLN A 567 20.08 23.84 -18.36
N LYS A 568 20.88 23.84 -19.42
CA LYS A 568 22.04 24.71 -19.53
C LYS A 568 21.66 26.20 -19.53
N SER A 569 20.61 26.57 -20.26
CA SER A 569 20.18 27.96 -20.36
C SER A 569 19.57 28.50 -19.07
N PHE A 570 18.79 27.67 -18.36
CA PHE A 570 18.27 27.97 -17.04
C PHE A 570 19.43 28.18 -16.06
N LYS A 571 20.29 27.18 -15.89
CA LYS A 571 21.45 27.25 -14.99
C LYS A 571 22.33 28.47 -15.23
N SER A 572 22.54 28.84 -16.50
CA SER A 572 23.38 29.99 -16.85
C SER A 572 22.75 31.31 -16.39
N LEU A 573 21.43 31.46 -16.48
CA LEU A 573 20.74 32.65 -16.03
C LEU A 573 20.63 32.64 -14.50
N ASP A 574 20.17 31.53 -13.94
CA ASP A 574 20.06 31.28 -12.50
C ASP A 574 21.32 31.71 -11.72
N THR A 575 22.50 31.24 -12.12
CA THR A 575 23.78 31.63 -11.50
C THR A 575 24.01 33.15 -11.48
N VAL A 576 23.57 33.87 -12.53
CA VAL A 576 23.70 35.34 -12.61
C VAL A 576 22.69 36.01 -11.68
N VAL A 577 21.45 35.51 -11.67
CA VAL A 577 20.37 36.07 -10.85
C VAL A 577 20.64 35.85 -9.37
N ALA A 578 20.96 34.62 -8.95
CA ALA A 578 21.30 34.32 -7.56
C ALA A 578 22.42 35.22 -7.01
N ALA A 579 23.48 35.46 -7.81
CA ALA A 579 24.55 36.36 -7.42
C ALA A 579 24.10 37.83 -7.27
N LYS A 580 23.14 38.29 -8.07
CA LYS A 580 22.58 39.64 -7.98
C LYS A 580 21.62 39.79 -6.80
N VAL A 581 20.76 38.80 -6.57
CA VAL A 581 19.84 38.77 -5.43
C VAL A 581 20.64 38.78 -4.12
N ALA A 582 21.66 37.92 -4.00
CA ALA A 582 22.55 37.93 -2.84
C ALA A 582 23.23 39.30 -2.63
N ALA A 583 23.74 39.93 -3.70
CA ALA A 583 24.34 41.26 -3.60
C ALA A 583 23.33 42.35 -3.19
N ALA A 584 22.08 42.25 -3.64
CA ALA A 584 21.01 43.17 -3.25
C ALA A 584 20.63 42.99 -1.77
N SER A 585 20.54 41.74 -1.31
CA SER A 585 20.30 41.39 0.10
C SER A 585 21.40 41.94 1.00
N ASP A 586 22.68 41.72 0.65
CA ASP A 586 23.84 42.30 1.34
C ASP A 586 23.78 43.84 1.40
N ALA A 587 23.35 44.49 0.31
CA ALA A 587 23.24 45.94 0.24
C ALA A 587 22.09 46.50 1.11
N MET A 588 21.08 45.68 1.39
CA MET A 588 19.90 46.05 2.18
C MET A 588 20.07 45.88 3.70
N ALA A 589 21.14 45.23 4.19
CA ALA A 589 21.32 44.85 5.60
C ALA A 589 21.15 45.98 6.63
N ASP A 590 21.45 47.23 6.26
CA ASP A 590 21.31 48.42 7.11
C ASP A 590 20.31 49.46 6.54
N VAL A 591 19.45 49.05 5.60
CA VAL A 591 18.53 49.95 4.88
C VAL A 591 17.10 49.74 5.35
N ASP A 592 16.56 50.72 6.08
CA ASP A 592 15.14 50.76 6.45
C ASP A 592 14.32 51.48 5.36
N ASN A 593 14.00 50.75 4.28
CA ASN A 593 13.15 51.22 3.20
C ASN A 593 12.17 50.13 2.77
N ALA A 594 10.90 50.28 3.18
CA ALA A 594 9.85 49.32 2.91
C ALA A 594 9.63 49.02 1.41
N ASP A 595 9.77 50.01 0.53
CA ASP A 595 9.59 49.80 -0.91
C ASP A 595 10.73 48.97 -1.52
N LEU A 596 11.97 49.20 -1.05
CA LEU A 596 13.13 48.41 -1.48
C LEU A 596 13.12 47.01 -0.88
N GLN A 597 12.68 46.88 0.38
CA GLN A 597 12.49 45.58 1.02
C GLN A 597 11.45 44.76 0.26
N ALA A 598 10.29 45.32 -0.07
CA ALA A 598 9.28 44.62 -0.84
C ALA A 598 9.80 44.13 -2.20
N LYS A 599 10.64 44.92 -2.89
CA LYS A 599 11.27 44.48 -4.14
C LYS A 599 12.27 43.34 -3.95
N LEU A 600 13.06 43.38 -2.87
CA LEU A 600 13.97 42.30 -2.54
C LEU A 600 13.18 41.03 -2.22
N ASP A 601 12.14 41.11 -1.39
CA ASP A 601 11.29 39.98 -1.04
C ASP A 601 10.63 39.35 -2.28
N GLU A 602 10.13 40.16 -3.22
CA GLU A 602 9.58 39.68 -4.49
C GLU A 602 10.65 39.01 -5.36
N SER A 603 11.88 39.54 -5.35
CA SER A 603 13.01 38.97 -6.08
C SER A 603 13.45 37.63 -5.51
N GLU A 604 13.56 37.52 -4.18
CA GLU A 604 13.93 36.29 -3.47
C GLU A 604 12.87 35.22 -3.68
N LYS A 605 11.58 35.56 -3.60
CA LYS A 605 10.48 34.61 -3.86
C LYS A 605 10.46 34.08 -5.29
N ASN A 606 10.66 34.93 -6.30
CA ASN A 606 10.68 34.48 -7.69
C ASN A 606 11.92 33.64 -8.01
N LEU A 607 13.06 33.92 -7.36
CA LEU A 607 14.24 33.07 -7.47
C LEU A 607 13.99 31.71 -6.81
N ALA A 608 13.50 31.69 -5.56
CA ALA A 608 13.19 30.47 -4.83
C ALA A 608 12.16 29.59 -5.56
N LEU A 609 11.09 30.17 -6.13
CA LEU A 609 10.13 29.42 -6.95
C LEU A 609 10.77 28.81 -8.19
N ALA A 610 11.77 29.48 -8.78
CA ALA A 610 12.46 28.96 -9.95
C ALA A 610 13.46 27.84 -9.61
N GLU A 611 14.19 27.99 -8.50
CA GLU A 611 15.17 27.01 -8.01
C GLU A 611 14.48 25.75 -7.45
N GLY A 612 13.37 25.92 -6.74
CA GLY A 612 12.56 24.84 -6.17
C GLY A 612 11.87 23.92 -7.18
N ASP A 613 11.94 24.22 -8.48
CA ASP A 613 11.46 23.32 -9.53
C ASP A 613 12.31 22.05 -9.68
N GLU A 614 13.60 22.12 -9.35
CA GLU A 614 14.61 21.04 -9.45
C GLU A 614 14.83 20.39 -10.83
N SER A 615 13.94 20.59 -11.81
CA SER A 615 14.09 20.05 -13.18
C SER A 615 15.19 20.74 -14.00
N GLY A 616 15.77 21.79 -13.43
CA GLY A 616 16.71 22.69 -14.09
C GLY A 616 16.04 23.50 -15.20
N GLY A 617 14.80 23.92 -15.04
CA GLY A 617 14.15 24.74 -16.07
C GLY A 617 13.38 23.96 -17.13
N PHE A 618 13.17 22.66 -16.97
CA PHE A 618 12.50 21.80 -17.96
C PHE A 618 10.98 21.81 -17.82
N HIS A 619 10.44 21.66 -16.60
CA HIS A 619 9.00 21.56 -16.33
C HIS A 619 8.22 22.72 -16.94
N ASN A 620 8.75 23.95 -16.86
CA ASN A 620 8.12 25.11 -17.46
C ASN A 620 9.12 26.18 -17.93
N HIS A 621 9.94 25.81 -18.92
CA HIS A 621 11.09 26.62 -19.34
C HIS A 621 10.79 28.12 -19.57
N LYS A 622 9.72 28.47 -20.28
CA LYS A 622 9.43 29.89 -20.56
C LYS A 622 9.06 30.67 -19.30
N TYR A 623 8.32 30.04 -18.39
CA TYR A 623 7.88 30.66 -17.14
C TYR A 623 9.04 30.84 -16.18
N LEU A 624 9.85 29.80 -15.99
CA LEU A 624 11.07 29.83 -15.16
C LEU A 624 12.06 30.90 -15.63
N MET A 625 12.26 31.02 -16.95
CA MET A 625 13.10 32.09 -17.50
C MET A 625 12.50 33.50 -17.34
N ALA A 626 11.18 33.62 -17.15
CA ALA A 626 10.52 34.89 -16.85
C ALA A 626 10.66 35.24 -15.36
N LEU A 627 10.49 34.27 -14.46
CA LEU A 627 10.74 34.41 -13.02
C LEU A 627 12.15 34.91 -12.75
N LEU A 628 13.17 34.25 -13.32
CA LEU A 628 14.56 34.64 -13.14
C LEU A 628 14.85 36.07 -13.64
N LYS A 629 14.31 36.47 -14.80
CA LYS A 629 14.51 37.83 -15.34
C LYS A 629 13.84 38.90 -14.50
N ASP A 630 12.67 38.58 -13.94
CA ASP A 630 11.95 39.50 -13.08
C ASP A 630 12.68 39.68 -11.75
N ALA A 631 13.17 38.59 -11.13
CA ALA A 631 14.05 38.63 -9.97
C ALA A 631 15.33 39.45 -10.25
N GLU A 632 16.00 39.20 -11.38
CA GLU A 632 17.15 39.98 -11.82
C GLU A 632 16.85 41.49 -11.87
N THR A 633 15.74 41.85 -12.51
CA THR A 633 15.33 43.25 -12.70
C THR A 633 15.10 43.93 -11.35
N LYS A 634 14.40 43.25 -10.42
CA LYS A 634 14.11 43.79 -9.09
C LYS A 634 15.38 43.94 -8.24
N ALA A 635 16.27 42.95 -8.24
CA ALA A 635 17.55 43.04 -7.55
C ALA A 635 18.41 44.19 -8.10
N GLU A 636 18.43 44.40 -9.42
CA GLU A 636 19.12 45.54 -10.04
C GLU A 636 18.50 46.90 -9.64
N GLU A 637 17.18 47.00 -9.52
CA GLU A 637 16.52 48.21 -9.03
C GLU A 637 16.90 48.54 -7.59
N VAL A 638 17.02 47.54 -6.72
CA VAL A 638 17.51 47.71 -5.35
C VAL A 638 18.95 48.22 -5.35
N LEU A 639 19.85 47.51 -6.03
CA LEU A 639 21.27 47.88 -6.10
C LEU A 639 21.48 49.29 -6.69
N SER A 640 20.81 49.60 -7.79
CA SER A 640 20.94 50.90 -8.45
C SER A 640 20.39 52.05 -7.60
N THR A 641 19.29 51.84 -6.87
CA THR A 641 18.73 52.85 -5.95
C THR A 641 19.70 53.13 -4.78
N LEU A 642 20.43 52.11 -4.33
CA LEU A 642 21.46 52.23 -3.29
C LEU A 642 22.82 52.71 -3.83
N GLY A 643 22.97 52.87 -5.14
CA GLY A 643 24.21 53.30 -5.79
C GLY A 643 25.34 52.25 -5.72
N LYS A 644 24.98 50.96 -5.78
CA LYS A 644 25.89 49.82 -5.72
C LYS A 644 26.23 49.24 -7.08
#